data_AF-A0A957Z0C7-F1
#
_entry.id   AF-A0A957Z0C7-F1
#
_cell.length_a   1.000
_cell.length_b   1.000
_cell.length_c   1.000
_cell.angle_alpha   90.00
_cell.angle_beta   90.00
_cell.angle_gamma   90.00
#
_symmetry.space_group_name_H-M   'P 1'
#
loop_
_entity.id
_entity.type
_entity.pdbx_description
1 polymer ?
#
loop_
_entity_poly.entity_id
_entity_poly.type
_entity_poly.pdbx_seq_one_letter_code
_entity_poly.pdbx_strand_id
1 'polypeptide(L)'
;MLRFRMLLLIFVGLLTGACTNAQALRLQPPPLPFQDPNILGVERASTRSLTTLDDALACLASRQPVYGLTTENSNVRAAAETGDCRVGRISQGTLVKVSGVYETGAEEPLLSMRANSGAVGEQTIGYEEDVQPIFQRTCNSCHSGIVQTKGLQVTAYAPLMAGSENGPVVEPGDPDASVLWQMIESNTMPMVGELSELDKATVRLWIEAGAPERRGGLPQLANLWLEIDADAVEEVPNACAGGLAAASNTLVNAELIAPLNCGAPPDQATIDTLLAGLTPTRVGSGNAAAVNPAVADGAVAAPVTSGQAYAGGSNSAGIQAAALGLPAPSDADGWLEPNGGFCIEQRWTDNQRSITALSFAPDGRLFMALDSPPTGEADPLILYDAYHPSRAIAIYDPAVGNRPEEIFNESTRITGLDYADGVLWVSRAGEVGRIPEGGAYEPLAGGFAVNSQLFHANNGIVASNGWVYVSAGGVRDGYSDGPLVGMSEQGAQSIVSDGNGFAARIVRAPIGQLVSERSINAFQTAARGVRNPYGITTDPGGRIWFTDNGATNLPDNISAGDEVNMLPIQSITGDEESSPYYGFPLALNGNPPEWYVDPVVALPNTAAPTGITWAYGTIFYAQYGRDPGLYRLGRVADGRIVAERVMLVWPLLALTTAPDGALWVGTGSGGLYRMVPGC
;
A
#
# COMPACT_ATOMS: atom_id res chain seq x y z
N MET A 1 -30.32 42.28 -55.70
CA MET A 1 -29.89 42.03 -57.09
C MET A 1 -29.13 40.71 -57.12
N LEU A 2 -29.58 39.78 -57.96
CA LEU A 2 -28.89 38.67 -58.68
C LEU A 2 -27.54 38.13 -58.12
N ARG A 3 -27.17 36.83 -58.19
CA ARG A 3 -27.73 35.54 -58.64
C ARG A 3 -26.60 34.47 -58.51
N PHE A 4 -26.94 33.25 -58.08
CA PHE A 4 -26.54 31.93 -58.65
C PHE A 4 -25.04 31.50 -58.75
N ARG A 5 -24.65 30.39 -58.06
CA ARG A 5 -24.46 28.97 -58.53
C ARG A 5 -23.14 28.74 -59.32
N MET A 6 -22.20 27.86 -58.93
CA MET A 6 -22.20 26.37 -58.90
C MET A 6 -21.13 25.87 -59.89
N LEU A 7 -20.18 25.00 -59.49
CA LEU A 7 -19.94 23.67 -60.09
C LEU A 7 -18.70 22.95 -59.52
N LEU A 8 -18.94 21.69 -59.16
CA LEU A 8 -18.02 20.58 -58.95
C LEU A 8 -17.61 20.00 -60.32
N LEU A 9 -16.37 19.51 -60.50
CA LEU A 9 -16.09 18.44 -61.48
C LEU A 9 -14.81 17.65 -61.17
N ILE A 10 -15.00 16.35 -61.27
CA ILE A 10 -14.13 15.19 -61.05
C ILE A 10 -13.17 14.98 -62.23
N PHE A 11 -11.97 14.46 -61.99
CA PHE A 11 -11.22 13.72 -63.02
C PHE A 11 -10.57 12.46 -62.45
N VAL A 12 -10.95 11.32 -63.04
CA VAL A 12 -10.36 9.98 -62.87
C VAL A 12 -9.63 9.65 -64.17
N GLY A 13 -8.44 9.06 -64.07
CA GLY A 13 -7.72 8.48 -65.22
C GLY A 13 -6.52 7.64 -64.77
N LEU A 14 -6.70 6.31 -64.72
CA LEU A 14 -5.68 5.30 -64.45
C LEU A 14 -5.01 4.78 -65.74
N LEU A 15 -3.72 4.45 -65.59
CA LEU A 15 -2.95 3.29 -66.10
C LEU A 15 -2.63 3.11 -67.60
N THR A 16 -1.32 3.02 -67.88
CA THR A 16 -0.57 1.89 -68.51
C THR A 16 0.94 2.22 -68.40
N GLY A 17 1.92 1.38 -68.10
CA GLY A 17 2.02 -0.05 -67.79
C GLY A 17 3.49 -0.48 -67.56
N ALA A 18 3.65 -1.70 -67.02
CA ALA A 18 4.76 -2.66 -67.13
C ALA A 18 6.09 -2.49 -66.33
N CYS A 19 6.12 -3.23 -65.22
CA CYS A 19 7.17 -4.02 -64.55
C CYS A 19 8.60 -4.10 -65.13
N THR A 20 9.61 -3.96 -64.26
CA THR A 20 10.52 -5.05 -63.82
C THR A 20 11.34 -4.65 -62.58
N ASN A 21 11.73 -5.66 -61.81
CA ASN A 21 12.66 -5.70 -60.66
C ASN A 21 12.14 -5.34 -59.26
N ALA A 22 11.91 -6.41 -58.49
CA ALA A 22 11.82 -6.40 -57.06
C ALA A 22 13.20 -6.11 -56.43
N GLN A 23 13.30 -5.01 -55.70
CA GLN A 23 14.28 -4.81 -54.63
C GLN A 23 13.54 -4.15 -53.46
N ALA A 24 13.74 -4.72 -52.26
CA ALA A 24 13.11 -4.28 -51.03
C ALA A 24 13.46 -2.81 -50.74
N LEU A 25 12.47 -1.92 -50.82
CA LEU A 25 12.62 -0.53 -50.42
C LEU A 25 12.45 -0.45 -48.89
N ARG A 26 13.57 -0.51 -48.17
CA ARG A 26 13.64 -0.02 -46.79
C ARG A 26 13.42 1.49 -46.83
N LEU A 27 12.26 1.95 -46.37
CA LEU A 27 12.04 3.36 -46.08
C LEU A 27 12.86 3.72 -44.84
N GLN A 28 13.82 4.63 -45.01
CA GLN A 28 14.53 5.25 -43.89
C GLN A 28 13.57 6.22 -43.17
N PRO A 29 13.54 6.21 -41.82
CA PRO A 29 12.84 7.23 -41.06
C PRO A 29 13.51 8.61 -41.22
N PRO A 30 12.75 9.71 -41.07
CA PRO A 30 13.27 11.07 -41.16
C PRO A 30 14.32 11.34 -40.07
N PRO A 31 15.22 12.33 -40.26
CA PRO A 31 16.29 12.63 -39.31
C PRO A 31 15.74 13.17 -37.99
N LEU A 32 16.26 12.64 -36.88
CA LEU A 32 15.99 13.08 -35.52
C LEU A 32 16.45 14.54 -35.32
N PRO A 33 15.63 15.43 -34.71
CA PRO A 33 16.10 16.74 -34.29
C PRO A 33 16.67 16.63 -32.86
N PHE A 34 17.92 16.19 -32.73
CA PHE A 34 18.73 16.53 -31.56
C PHE A 34 20.16 16.75 -32.05
N GLN A 35 20.49 18.02 -32.31
CA GLN A 35 21.87 18.44 -32.52
C GLN A 35 22.54 18.59 -31.15
N ASP A 36 23.66 17.90 -31.03
CA ASP A 36 24.67 17.91 -29.97
C ASP A 36 24.93 19.31 -29.39
N PRO A 37 24.66 19.55 -28.09
CA PRO A 37 25.08 20.78 -27.41
C PRO A 37 26.55 20.67 -26.99
N ASN A 38 27.47 20.61 -27.96
CA ASN A 38 28.92 20.80 -27.74
C ASN A 38 29.49 21.93 -28.63
N ILE A 39 28.79 23.08 -28.70
CA ILE A 39 29.30 24.29 -29.40
C ILE A 39 29.72 25.43 -28.45
N LEU A 40 29.62 25.27 -27.13
CA LEU A 40 30.21 26.22 -26.19
C LEU A 40 31.00 25.43 -25.14
N GLY A 41 32.32 25.52 -25.20
CA GLY A 41 33.26 24.79 -24.34
C GLY A 41 33.11 25.11 -22.86
N VAL A 42 32.09 24.53 -22.23
CA VAL A 42 31.91 24.46 -20.79
C VAL A 42 32.38 23.07 -20.34
N GLU A 43 33.24 23.06 -19.32
CA GLU A 43 33.81 21.86 -18.72
C GLU A 43 32.74 20.79 -18.42
N ARG A 44 33.10 19.51 -18.61
CA ARG A 44 32.24 18.36 -18.32
C ARG A 44 31.64 18.50 -16.92
N ALA A 45 30.32 18.70 -16.85
CA ALA A 45 29.59 18.62 -15.59
C ALA A 45 29.87 17.24 -14.98
N SER A 46 30.32 17.23 -13.73
CA SER A 46 30.63 16.01 -12.98
C SER A 46 29.38 15.14 -12.85
N THR A 47 29.36 14.00 -13.52
CA THR A 47 28.27 13.02 -13.41
C THR A 47 28.31 12.37 -12.02
N ARG A 48 27.26 12.54 -11.22
CA ARG A 48 27.05 11.81 -9.97
C ARG A 48 25.99 10.75 -10.20
N SER A 49 26.34 9.48 -9.96
CA SER A 49 25.37 8.38 -9.93
C SER A 49 24.48 8.50 -8.70
N LEU A 50 23.19 8.25 -8.90
CA LEU A 50 22.16 8.34 -7.89
C LEU A 50 21.72 6.93 -7.51
N THR A 51 21.51 6.69 -6.22
CA THR A 51 21.04 5.39 -5.71
C THR A 51 19.66 5.47 -5.09
N THR A 52 19.19 6.68 -4.77
CA THR A 52 17.89 6.92 -4.14
C THR A 52 17.16 8.09 -4.80
N LEU A 53 15.84 8.14 -4.62
CA LEU A 53 15.03 9.28 -5.05
C LEU A 53 15.36 10.54 -4.23
N ASP A 54 15.77 10.41 -2.97
CA ASP A 54 16.25 11.55 -2.16
C ASP A 54 17.51 12.21 -2.76
N ASP A 55 18.44 11.42 -3.29
CA ASP A 55 19.60 11.94 -4.02
C ASP A 55 19.17 12.71 -5.29
N ALA A 56 18.13 12.23 -5.97
CA ALA A 56 17.55 12.90 -7.12
C ALA A 56 16.85 14.22 -6.75
N LEU A 57 16.07 14.23 -5.66
CA LEU A 57 15.42 15.43 -5.15
C LEU A 57 16.46 16.49 -4.72
N ALA A 58 17.55 16.08 -4.06
CA ALA A 58 18.66 16.97 -3.71
C ALA A 58 19.35 17.57 -4.95
N CYS A 59 19.46 16.80 -6.03
CA CYS A 59 19.97 17.26 -7.31
C CYS A 59 19.06 18.29 -7.99
N LEU A 60 17.75 18.04 -8.01
CA LEU A 60 16.76 18.99 -8.54
C LEU A 60 16.72 20.28 -7.71
N ALA A 61 16.80 20.18 -6.38
CA ALA A 61 16.92 21.32 -5.47
C ALA A 61 18.19 22.15 -5.74
N SER A 62 19.27 21.49 -6.17
CA SER A 62 20.53 22.13 -6.60
C SER A 62 20.51 22.62 -8.06
N ARG A 63 19.33 22.61 -8.73
CA ARG A 63 19.13 22.96 -10.14
C ARG A 63 19.95 22.14 -11.13
N GLN A 64 20.20 20.88 -10.81
CA GLN A 64 20.83 19.93 -11.74
C GLN A 64 19.78 18.96 -12.30
N PRO A 65 19.79 18.67 -13.62
CA PRO A 65 18.85 17.72 -14.20
C PRO A 65 19.10 16.31 -13.68
N VAL A 66 18.02 15.60 -13.39
CA VAL A 66 18.07 14.18 -13.04
C VAL A 66 17.65 13.37 -14.27
N TYR A 67 18.40 12.32 -14.57
CA TYR A 67 18.07 11.33 -15.58
C TYR A 67 17.72 10.03 -14.88
N GLY A 68 16.62 9.40 -15.29
CA GLY A 68 16.14 8.13 -14.74
C GLY A 68 15.64 7.19 -15.83
N LEU A 69 15.49 5.91 -15.49
CA LEU A 69 14.84 4.93 -16.37
C LEU A 69 13.45 4.61 -15.82
N THR A 70 12.48 4.47 -16.71
CA THR A 70 11.20 3.87 -16.33
C THR A 70 11.44 2.41 -15.92
N THR A 71 11.01 2.06 -14.71
CA THR A 71 11.15 0.69 -14.19
C THR A 71 10.11 -0.25 -14.78
N GLU A 72 9.00 0.30 -15.26
CA GLU A 72 7.86 -0.39 -15.86
C GLU A 72 7.22 0.45 -16.98
N ASN A 73 6.16 -0.04 -17.60
CA ASN A 73 5.42 0.74 -18.60
C ASN A 73 4.50 1.76 -17.91
N SER A 74 4.82 3.04 -17.99
CA SER A 74 4.19 4.09 -17.17
C SER A 74 3.15 4.90 -17.94
N ASN A 75 2.05 5.25 -17.29
CA ASN A 75 1.09 6.22 -17.82
C ASN A 75 1.59 7.65 -17.62
N VAL A 76 1.40 8.49 -18.63
CA VAL A 76 1.72 9.93 -18.57
C VAL A 76 0.43 10.71 -18.40
N ARG A 77 0.43 11.68 -17.48
CA ARG A 77 -0.75 12.45 -17.08
C ARG A 77 -0.53 13.95 -17.17
N ALA A 78 -1.64 14.67 -17.23
CA ALA A 78 -1.70 16.13 -17.30
C ALA A 78 -1.46 16.82 -15.94
N ALA A 79 -1.94 16.23 -14.84
CA ALA A 79 -1.69 16.67 -13.46
C ALA A 79 -1.04 15.57 -12.60
N ALA A 80 -0.58 15.99 -11.42
CA ALA A 80 0.11 15.17 -10.45
C ALA A 80 -0.88 14.30 -9.66
N GLU A 81 -1.73 13.54 -10.33
CA GLU A 81 -2.69 12.66 -9.67
C GLU A 81 -3.11 11.52 -10.58
N THR A 82 -3.43 10.37 -10.00
CA THR A 82 -3.79 9.16 -10.74
C THR A 82 -5.20 9.23 -11.36
N GLY A 83 -6.05 10.12 -10.86
CA GLY A 83 -7.40 10.38 -11.39
C GLY A 83 -7.44 11.24 -12.65
N ASP A 84 -6.40 12.05 -12.89
CA ASP A 84 -6.43 13.06 -13.95
C ASP A 84 -6.12 12.50 -15.35
N CYS A 85 -6.52 13.27 -16.35
CA CYS A 85 -6.37 13.09 -17.79
C CYS A 85 -5.06 12.37 -18.17
N ARG A 86 -5.20 11.14 -18.69
CA ARG A 86 -4.11 10.37 -19.29
C ARG A 86 -3.80 10.91 -20.67
N VAL A 87 -2.60 11.45 -20.83
CA VAL A 87 -2.13 12.05 -22.09
C VAL A 87 -1.27 11.12 -22.93
N GLY A 88 -0.77 10.02 -22.35
CA GLY A 88 0.01 9.03 -23.08
C GLY A 88 0.57 7.88 -22.23
N ARG A 89 1.54 7.16 -22.78
CA ARG A 89 2.28 6.07 -22.12
C ARG A 89 3.76 6.12 -22.50
N ILE A 90 4.62 5.65 -21.60
CA ILE A 90 6.05 5.44 -21.86
C ILE A 90 6.37 3.98 -21.55
N SER A 91 7.17 3.34 -22.40
CA SER A 91 7.55 1.94 -22.21
C SER A 91 8.58 1.75 -21.10
N GLN A 92 8.64 0.58 -20.49
CA GLN A 92 9.70 0.16 -19.55
C GLN A 92 11.08 0.33 -20.18
N GLY A 93 12.05 0.80 -19.39
CA GLY A 93 13.42 1.00 -19.84
C GLY A 93 13.63 2.24 -20.70
N THR A 94 12.67 3.16 -20.73
CA THR A 94 12.81 4.45 -21.40
C THR A 94 13.60 5.40 -20.51
N LEU A 95 14.64 6.02 -21.07
CA LEU A 95 15.38 7.07 -20.39
C LEU A 95 14.54 8.35 -20.40
N VAL A 96 14.31 8.90 -19.20
CA VAL A 96 13.56 10.15 -19.01
C VAL A 96 14.44 11.17 -18.30
N LYS A 97 14.22 12.45 -18.62
CA LYS A 97 14.84 13.56 -17.90
C LYS A 97 13.79 14.21 -17.00
N VAL A 98 14.06 14.29 -15.70
CA VAL A 98 13.17 14.90 -14.71
C VAL A 98 13.46 16.39 -14.60
N SER A 99 12.43 17.22 -14.74
CA SER A 99 12.50 18.69 -14.69
C SER A 99 11.72 19.32 -13.54
N GLY A 100 10.84 18.57 -12.87
CA GLY A 100 10.05 19.07 -11.76
C GLY A 100 9.46 17.96 -10.90
N VAL A 101 9.04 18.32 -9.69
CA VAL A 101 8.45 17.44 -8.68
C VAL A 101 7.20 18.10 -8.15
N TYR A 102 6.12 17.35 -8.07
CA TYR A 102 4.81 17.79 -7.60
C TYR A 102 4.36 16.85 -6.49
N GLU A 103 3.64 17.38 -5.50
CA GLU A 103 2.83 16.53 -4.62
C GLU A 103 1.58 16.08 -5.36
N THR A 104 0.98 14.99 -4.89
CA THR A 104 -0.31 14.55 -5.38
C THR A 104 -1.35 15.68 -5.30
N GLY A 105 -1.98 16.00 -6.43
CA GLY A 105 -3.01 17.04 -6.55
C GLY A 105 -2.47 18.48 -6.62
N ALA A 106 -1.15 18.69 -6.65
CA ALA A 106 -0.58 20.03 -6.75
C ALA A 106 -0.65 20.60 -8.18
N GLU A 107 -1.15 21.83 -8.31
CA GLU A 107 -1.16 22.57 -9.59
C GLU A 107 0.22 23.14 -9.96
N GLU A 108 1.08 23.36 -8.96
CA GLU A 108 2.43 23.93 -9.11
C GLU A 108 3.49 22.99 -8.53
N PRO A 109 4.72 22.96 -9.09
CA PRO A 109 5.77 22.07 -8.62
C PRO A 109 6.33 22.50 -7.26
N LEU A 110 6.55 21.52 -6.38
CA LEU A 110 7.37 21.67 -5.17
C LEU A 110 8.81 22.06 -5.49
N LEU A 111 9.36 21.44 -6.54
CA LEU A 111 10.72 21.66 -7.01
C LEU A 111 10.66 21.71 -8.53
N SER A 112 11.25 22.74 -9.13
CA SER A 112 11.33 22.82 -10.60
C SER A 112 12.68 23.37 -11.03
N MET A 113 13.18 22.82 -12.13
CA MET A 113 14.33 23.37 -12.85
C MET A 113 13.95 24.58 -13.71
N ARG A 114 12.65 24.83 -13.95
CA ARG A 114 12.18 25.99 -14.69
C ARG A 114 12.21 27.20 -13.75
N ALA A 115 12.86 28.27 -14.19
CA ALA A 115 12.91 29.50 -13.41
C ALA A 115 11.53 30.19 -13.45
N ASN A 116 10.79 30.14 -12.33
CA ASN A 116 9.73 31.11 -12.09
C ASN A 116 9.92 31.78 -10.72
N SER A 117 9.65 33.08 -10.69
CA SER A 117 10.07 33.99 -9.64
C SER A 117 9.07 33.97 -8.48
N GLY A 118 9.46 33.37 -7.36
CA GLY A 118 8.86 33.67 -6.04
C GLY A 118 7.98 32.58 -5.44
N ALA A 119 8.61 31.66 -4.69
CA ALA A 119 8.22 31.12 -3.39
C ALA A 119 9.12 29.90 -3.12
N VAL A 120 10.19 30.09 -2.36
CA VAL A 120 11.00 28.97 -1.86
C VAL A 120 10.25 28.41 -0.66
N GLY A 121 9.66 27.23 -0.80
CA GLY A 121 9.27 26.42 0.36
C GLY A 121 10.56 25.93 1.02
N GLU A 122 10.95 26.58 2.12
CA GLU A 122 12.14 26.24 2.89
C GLU A 122 11.97 24.84 3.51
N GLN A 123 12.87 23.92 3.17
CA GLN A 123 13.09 22.68 3.93
C GLN A 123 13.46 23.09 5.36
N THR A 124 12.64 22.76 6.35
CA THR A 124 12.95 23.10 7.74
C THR A 124 13.76 21.97 8.39
N ILE A 125 14.76 22.38 9.16
CA ILE A 125 15.71 21.53 9.89
C ILE A 125 15.13 21.16 11.26
N GLY A 126 15.32 19.92 11.73
CA GLY A 126 14.68 19.37 12.93
C GLY A 126 15.66 18.82 13.97
N TYR A 127 15.30 18.89 15.26
CA TYR A 127 16.19 18.40 16.31
C TYR A 127 16.39 16.88 16.22
N GLU A 128 15.33 16.08 16.15
CA GLU A 128 15.45 14.61 16.19
C GLU A 128 16.17 14.04 14.96
N GLU A 129 15.90 14.60 13.78
CA GLU A 129 16.45 14.10 12.52
C GLU A 129 17.87 14.60 12.26
N ASP A 130 18.15 15.88 12.56
CA ASP A 130 19.38 16.55 12.10
C ASP A 130 20.38 16.83 13.22
N VAL A 131 19.91 17.17 14.42
CA VAL A 131 20.76 17.70 15.49
C VAL A 131 21.08 16.66 16.56
N GLN A 132 20.10 15.85 16.94
CA GLN A 132 20.24 14.81 17.96
C GLN A 132 21.32 13.77 17.58
N PRO A 133 21.43 13.29 16.32
CA PRO A 133 22.51 12.36 15.95
C PRO A 133 23.91 12.98 16.11
N ILE A 134 24.07 14.29 15.85
CA ILE A 134 25.32 15.03 16.04
C ILE A 134 25.68 15.04 17.53
N PHE A 135 24.71 15.37 18.39
CA PHE A 135 24.91 15.44 19.84
C PHE A 135 25.12 14.07 20.49
N GLN A 136 24.44 13.03 19.99
CA GLN A 136 24.66 11.65 20.44
C GLN A 136 26.07 11.15 20.08
N ARG A 137 26.56 11.48 18.89
CA ARG A 137 27.91 11.13 18.44
C ARG A 137 29.00 11.87 19.22
N THR A 138 28.79 13.16 19.48
CA THR A 138 29.90 14.06 19.86
C THR A 138 29.81 14.60 21.29
N CYS A 139 28.61 14.75 21.86
CA CYS A 139 28.38 15.43 23.15
C CYS A 139 27.91 14.49 24.27
N ASN A 140 27.47 13.26 23.93
CA ASN A 140 26.86 12.29 24.84
C ASN A 140 27.76 11.85 26.00
N SER A 141 29.08 11.88 25.86
CA SER A 141 30.00 11.44 26.92
C SER A 141 29.96 12.34 28.16
N CYS A 142 29.54 13.61 28.03
CA CYS A 142 29.50 14.59 29.12
C CYS A 142 28.15 15.28 29.31
N HIS A 143 27.25 15.22 28.32
CA HIS A 143 25.95 15.91 28.32
C HIS A 143 24.79 14.97 27.91
N SER A 144 24.70 13.80 28.54
CA SER A 144 23.66 12.79 28.32
C SER A 144 22.64 12.73 29.46
N GLY A 145 21.66 11.84 29.34
CA GLY A 145 20.71 11.56 30.43
C GLY A 145 21.35 10.93 31.67
N ILE A 146 22.57 10.39 31.57
CA ILE A 146 23.28 9.74 32.69
C ILE A 146 24.37 10.67 33.26
N VAL A 147 25.07 11.41 32.39
CA VAL A 147 26.14 12.34 32.78
C VAL A 147 25.77 13.74 32.27
N GLN A 148 25.41 14.63 33.20
CA GLN A 148 24.95 15.99 32.91
C GLN A 148 25.94 17.03 33.44
N THR A 149 27.08 17.18 32.77
CA THR A 149 28.08 18.17 33.18
C THR A 149 27.47 19.57 33.13
N LYS A 150 27.55 20.30 34.26
CA LYS A 150 26.86 21.60 34.47
C LYS A 150 25.32 21.51 34.35
N GLY A 151 24.75 20.34 34.62
CA GLY A 151 23.32 20.05 34.56
C GLY A 151 22.70 20.15 33.17
N LEU A 152 23.51 20.04 32.12
CA LEU A 152 23.04 20.09 30.72
C LEU A 152 22.92 18.68 30.13
N GLN A 153 21.76 18.38 29.53
CA GLN A 153 21.52 17.18 28.71
C GLN A 153 21.14 17.60 27.29
N VAL A 154 21.95 17.20 26.31
CA VAL A 154 21.74 17.57 24.89
C VAL A 154 21.21 16.42 24.04
N THR A 155 21.07 15.21 24.57
CA THR A 155 20.70 14.00 23.81
C THR A 155 19.20 13.74 23.72
N ALA A 156 18.37 14.59 24.33
CA ALA A 156 16.92 14.59 24.15
C ALA A 156 16.41 16.04 24.07
N TYR A 157 15.33 16.26 23.33
CA TYR A 157 14.84 17.60 22.99
C TYR A 157 14.36 18.37 24.23
N ALA A 158 13.38 17.82 24.95
CA ALA A 158 12.80 18.46 26.13
C ALA A 158 13.84 18.92 27.17
N PRO A 159 14.83 18.10 27.60
CA PRO A 159 15.84 18.55 28.55
C PRO A 159 16.88 19.51 27.97
N LEU A 160 17.17 19.46 26.65
CA LEU A 160 18.03 20.45 26.00
C LEU A 160 17.40 21.85 26.05
N MET A 161 16.11 21.92 25.73
CA MET A 161 15.35 23.17 25.75
C MET A 161 15.11 23.69 27.16
N ALA A 162 15.14 22.83 28.18
CA ALA A 162 15.07 23.23 29.58
C ALA A 162 16.34 23.97 30.08
N GLY A 163 17.47 23.83 29.37
CA GLY A 163 18.71 24.54 29.66
C GLY A 163 19.68 23.81 30.59
N SER A 164 20.55 24.58 31.24
CA SER A 164 21.59 24.09 32.15
C SER A 164 21.46 24.72 33.54
N GLU A 165 22.35 24.37 34.47
CA GLU A 165 22.44 25.04 35.79
C GLU A 165 22.66 26.57 35.69
N ASN A 166 23.18 27.06 34.56
CA ASN A 166 23.44 28.48 34.32
C ASN A 166 22.32 29.19 33.54
N GLY A 167 21.18 28.51 33.30
CA GLY A 167 20.04 29.04 32.54
C GLY A 167 19.91 28.44 31.14
N PRO A 168 19.07 29.06 30.28
CA PRO A 168 18.84 28.62 28.91
C PRO A 168 20.13 28.51 28.11
N VAL A 169 20.21 27.49 27.27
CA VAL A 169 21.36 27.27 26.38
C VAL A 169 21.00 27.42 24.90
N VAL A 170 19.72 27.30 24.57
CA VAL A 170 19.16 27.57 23.24
C VAL A 170 18.16 28.71 23.38
N GLU A 171 18.36 29.76 22.59
CA GLU A 171 17.41 30.85 22.36
C GLU A 171 16.81 30.65 20.94
N PRO A 172 15.59 30.10 20.82
CA PRO A 172 14.98 29.82 19.53
C PRO A 172 14.91 31.06 18.64
N GLY A 173 15.40 30.95 17.41
CA GLY A 173 15.45 32.04 16.43
C GLY A 173 16.68 32.95 16.54
N ASP A 174 17.53 32.78 17.55
CA ASP A 174 18.72 33.62 17.77
C ASP A 174 19.96 32.77 18.16
N PRO A 175 20.75 32.30 17.17
CA PRO A 175 21.97 31.56 17.44
C PRO A 175 23.02 32.41 18.15
N ASP A 176 23.11 33.70 17.83
CA ASP A 176 24.16 34.55 18.39
C ASP A 176 23.90 34.81 19.89
N ALA A 177 22.63 34.79 20.34
CA ALA A 177 22.25 34.80 21.74
C ALA A 177 22.31 33.41 22.42
N SER A 178 22.37 32.32 21.65
CA SER A 178 22.37 30.96 22.18
C SER A 178 23.75 30.53 22.69
N VAL A 179 23.86 30.29 24.01
CA VAL A 179 25.11 29.82 24.64
C VAL A 179 25.61 28.51 24.02
N LEU A 180 24.71 27.62 23.61
CA LEU A 180 25.03 26.38 22.90
C LEU A 180 25.83 26.66 21.63
N TRP A 181 25.37 27.61 20.81
CA TRP A 181 26.03 27.98 19.56
C TRP A 181 27.37 28.68 19.81
N GLN A 182 27.43 29.63 20.75
CA GLN A 182 28.68 30.32 21.10
C GLN A 182 29.81 29.35 21.49
N MET A 183 29.47 28.28 22.22
CA MET A 183 30.43 27.25 22.63
C MET A 183 30.89 26.38 21.45
N ILE A 184 29.99 26.10 20.50
CA ILE A 184 30.26 25.32 19.27
C ILE A 184 31.08 26.14 18.27
N GLU A 185 30.71 27.39 18.02
CA GLU A 185 31.37 28.30 17.08
C GLU A 185 32.81 28.62 17.51
N SER A 186 33.02 28.82 18.81
CA SER A 186 34.35 29.08 19.38
C SER A 186 35.25 27.83 19.49
N ASN A 187 34.76 26.65 19.09
CA ASN A 187 35.42 25.36 19.31
C ASN A 187 35.77 25.10 20.80
N THR A 188 35.09 25.75 21.74
CA THR A 188 35.25 25.49 23.17
C THR A 188 34.59 24.15 23.55
N MET A 189 33.52 23.80 22.83
CA MET A 189 32.85 22.51 22.90
C MET A 189 32.69 21.91 21.49
N PRO A 190 32.88 20.59 21.34
CA PRO A 190 33.30 19.62 22.36
C PRO A 190 34.75 19.84 22.81
N MET A 191 35.08 19.47 24.06
CA MET A 191 36.45 19.59 24.59
C MET A 191 37.46 18.68 23.87
N VAL A 192 36.98 17.65 23.17
CA VAL A 192 37.80 16.68 22.43
C VAL A 192 37.22 16.54 21.04
N GLY A 193 38.03 16.86 20.03
CA GLY A 193 37.60 16.95 18.63
C GLY A 193 36.92 18.28 18.33
N GLU A 194 36.52 18.46 17.06
CA GLU A 194 35.76 19.61 16.60
C GLU A 194 34.53 19.09 15.84
N LEU A 195 33.42 19.82 15.90
CA LEU A 195 32.32 19.57 14.95
C LEU A 195 32.83 19.94 13.55
N SER A 196 32.41 19.16 12.55
CA SER A 196 32.63 19.55 11.17
C SER A 196 31.90 20.86 10.87
N GLU A 197 32.39 21.66 9.92
CA GLU A 197 31.72 22.91 9.53
C GLU A 197 30.28 22.67 9.06
N LEU A 198 30.01 21.49 8.49
CA LEU A 198 28.66 21.05 8.14
C LEU A 198 27.79 20.82 9.39
N ASP A 199 28.29 20.07 10.37
CA ASP A 199 27.56 19.84 11.63
C ASP A 199 27.30 21.16 12.38
N LYS A 200 28.26 22.09 12.37
CA LYS A 200 28.09 23.44 12.93
C LYS A 200 26.99 24.20 12.19
N ALA A 201 27.03 24.23 10.86
CA ALA A 201 26.00 24.88 10.05
C ALA A 201 24.60 24.30 10.33
N THR A 202 24.49 22.98 10.47
CA THR A 202 23.24 22.29 10.85
C THR A 202 22.74 22.78 12.22
N VAL A 203 23.59 22.81 13.25
CA VAL A 203 23.16 23.29 14.58
C VAL A 203 22.77 24.77 14.54
N ARG A 204 23.50 25.62 13.80
CA ARG A 204 23.17 27.05 13.66
C ARG A 204 21.82 27.24 12.98
N LEU A 205 21.62 26.62 11.82
CA LEU A 205 20.39 26.72 11.04
C LEU A 205 19.17 26.21 11.83
N TRP A 206 19.34 25.16 12.63
CA TRP A 206 18.28 24.66 13.51
C TRP A 206 17.83 25.70 14.54
N ILE A 207 18.79 26.40 15.15
CA ILE A 207 18.47 27.47 16.10
C ILE A 207 17.81 28.64 15.35
N GLU A 208 18.33 29.05 14.19
CA GLU A 208 17.74 30.11 13.34
C GLU A 208 16.28 29.78 12.96
N ALA A 209 15.98 28.50 12.70
CA ALA A 209 14.65 28.01 12.34
C ALA A 209 13.66 27.92 13.53
N GLY A 210 14.02 28.41 14.71
CA GLY A 210 13.17 28.38 15.91
C GLY A 210 13.29 27.09 16.72
N ALA A 211 14.39 26.35 16.56
CA ALA A 211 14.71 25.13 17.29
C ALA A 211 13.57 24.08 17.32
N PRO A 212 12.96 23.72 16.16
CA PRO A 212 11.84 22.78 16.13
C PRO A 212 12.29 21.35 16.52
N GLU A 213 11.43 20.62 17.24
CA GLU A 213 11.72 19.24 17.68
C GLU A 213 11.88 18.29 16.49
N ARG A 214 11.11 18.51 15.44
CA ARG A 214 11.05 17.74 14.20
C ARG A 214 11.20 18.66 13.01
N ARG A 215 11.69 18.17 11.88
CA ARG A 215 11.55 18.90 10.61
C ARG A 215 10.06 19.20 10.37
N GLY A 216 9.73 20.41 9.95
CA GLY A 216 8.44 20.69 9.30
C GLY A 216 8.39 19.84 8.03
N GLY A 217 7.43 18.92 7.99
CA GLY A 217 7.53 17.67 7.24
C GLY A 217 7.80 17.79 5.75
N LEU A 218 8.69 16.94 5.24
CA LEU A 218 8.64 16.47 3.85
C LEU A 218 7.44 15.51 3.70
N PRO A 219 6.68 15.56 2.59
CA PRO A 219 5.64 14.58 2.29
C PRO A 219 6.24 13.17 2.16
N GLN A 220 5.46 12.16 2.56
CA GLN A 220 5.82 10.75 2.34
C GLN A 220 6.00 10.47 0.84
N LEU A 221 7.07 9.74 0.50
CA LEU A 221 7.56 9.45 -0.85
C LEU A 221 6.51 8.81 -1.80
N ALA A 222 5.45 8.19 -1.26
CA ALA A 222 4.37 7.57 -2.03
C ALA A 222 3.45 8.58 -2.75
N ASN A 223 3.62 9.89 -2.53
CA ASN A 223 2.72 10.94 -3.03
C ASN A 223 3.42 11.94 -3.98
N LEU A 224 4.46 11.52 -4.69
CA LEU A 224 5.24 12.40 -5.56
C LEU A 224 5.09 12.08 -7.05
N TRP A 225 5.02 13.13 -7.85
CA TRP A 225 4.94 13.09 -9.30
C TRP A 225 6.11 13.84 -9.92
N LEU A 226 6.67 13.27 -10.97
CA LEU A 226 7.81 13.81 -11.69
C LEU A 226 7.35 14.37 -13.03
N GLU A 227 7.65 15.65 -13.25
CA GLU A 227 7.59 16.22 -14.59
C GLU A 227 8.80 15.73 -15.37
N ILE A 228 8.51 15.07 -16.49
CA ILE A 228 9.52 14.42 -17.31
C ILE A 228 9.53 14.98 -18.73
N ASP A 229 10.72 15.22 -19.27
CA ASP A 229 10.94 15.37 -20.71
C ASP A 229 11.28 13.98 -21.26
N ALA A 230 10.41 13.44 -22.12
CA ALA A 230 10.62 12.16 -22.80
C ALA A 230 10.22 12.25 -24.28
N ASP A 231 11.16 11.98 -25.19
CA ASP A 231 10.91 11.97 -26.64
C ASP A 231 10.03 10.78 -27.11
N ALA A 232 9.65 9.88 -26.19
CA ALA A 232 9.04 8.57 -26.45
C ALA A 232 7.66 8.39 -25.79
N VAL A 233 6.92 9.47 -25.54
CA VAL A 233 5.52 9.37 -25.08
C VAL A 233 4.64 8.89 -26.24
N GLU A 234 4.08 7.70 -26.13
CA GLU A 234 3.13 7.13 -27.08
C GLU A 234 1.69 7.55 -26.74
N GLU A 235 0.96 8.08 -27.72
CA GLU A 235 -0.47 8.40 -27.57
C GLU A 235 -1.33 7.13 -27.45
N VAL A 236 -2.39 7.21 -26.65
CA VAL A 236 -3.31 6.08 -26.38
C VAL A 236 -4.78 6.46 -26.69
N PRO A 237 -5.62 5.53 -27.19
CA PRO A 237 -7.04 5.81 -27.42
C PRO A 237 -7.76 6.18 -26.11
N ASN A 238 -8.64 7.19 -26.15
CA ASN A 238 -9.30 7.85 -25.02
C ASN A 238 -8.42 8.78 -24.16
N ALA A 239 -7.37 9.38 -24.74
CA ALA A 239 -6.74 10.56 -24.17
C ALA A 239 -7.77 11.73 -24.11
N CYS A 240 -8.48 11.80 -22.99
CA CYS A 240 -9.29 12.92 -22.50
C CYS A 240 -10.44 13.33 -23.43
N ALA A 241 -11.62 12.76 -23.18
CA ALA A 241 -12.84 13.07 -23.93
C ALA A 241 -13.28 14.53 -23.66
N GLY A 242 -12.91 15.43 -24.57
CA GLY A 242 -13.46 16.80 -24.60
C GLY A 242 -12.43 17.92 -24.51
N GLY A 243 -11.49 17.99 -25.47
CA GLY A 243 -10.95 19.27 -25.93
C GLY A 243 -10.21 20.16 -24.92
N LEU A 244 -9.59 19.59 -23.89
CA LEU A 244 -8.53 20.29 -23.18
C LEU A 244 -7.29 20.30 -24.06
N ALA A 245 -6.85 21.51 -24.42
CA ALA A 245 -5.62 21.76 -25.15
C ALA A 245 -4.47 21.02 -24.45
N ALA A 246 -3.57 20.43 -25.26
CA ALA A 246 -2.36 19.72 -24.84
C ALA A 246 -1.83 20.22 -23.50
N ALA A 247 -1.99 19.41 -22.45
CA ALA A 247 -1.40 19.68 -21.16
C ALA A 247 0.10 19.88 -21.37
N SER A 248 0.63 21.01 -20.91
CA SER A 248 2.04 21.39 -21.10
C SER A 248 3.01 20.56 -20.26
N ASN A 249 2.48 19.78 -19.32
CA ASN A 249 3.24 18.99 -18.36
C ASN A 249 2.98 17.50 -18.62
N THR A 250 4.07 16.74 -18.70
CA THR A 250 4.08 15.28 -18.83
C THR A 250 4.51 14.68 -17.50
N LEU A 251 3.53 14.28 -16.70
CA LEU A 251 3.76 13.82 -15.33
C LEU A 251 3.67 12.30 -15.20
N VAL A 252 4.60 11.72 -14.45
CA VAL A 252 4.66 10.29 -14.13
C VAL A 252 4.90 10.12 -12.64
N ASN A 253 4.29 9.11 -12.01
CA ASN A 253 4.52 8.81 -10.61
C ASN A 253 6.01 8.52 -10.34
N ALA A 254 6.57 9.12 -9.29
CA ALA A 254 7.99 9.04 -8.97
C ALA A 254 8.48 7.61 -8.68
N GLU A 255 7.62 6.73 -8.18
CA GLU A 255 7.94 5.32 -7.90
C GLU A 255 8.25 4.52 -9.17
N LEU A 256 7.78 4.99 -10.33
CA LEU A 256 7.98 4.33 -11.62
C LEU A 256 9.28 4.74 -12.32
N ILE A 257 10.07 5.62 -11.70
CA ILE A 257 11.34 6.12 -12.24
C ILE A 257 12.47 5.73 -11.30
N ALA A 258 13.39 4.89 -11.78
CA ALA A 258 14.66 4.66 -11.11
C ALA A 258 15.62 5.82 -11.45
N PRO A 259 16.01 6.68 -10.49
CA PRO A 259 16.97 7.75 -10.74
C PRO A 259 18.35 7.16 -11.01
N LEU A 260 19.05 7.69 -12.01
CA LEU A 260 20.36 7.16 -12.44
C LEU A 260 21.48 8.16 -12.25
N ASN A 261 21.35 9.34 -12.86
CA ASN A 261 22.44 10.32 -12.92
C ASN A 261 21.92 11.73 -12.70
N CYS A 262 22.78 12.53 -12.09
CA CYS A 262 22.60 13.95 -11.89
C CYS A 262 23.56 14.74 -12.80
N GLY A 263 23.05 15.81 -13.41
CA GLY A 263 23.80 16.76 -14.23
C GLY A 263 23.93 16.39 -15.70
N ALA A 264 24.13 15.10 -16.03
CA ALA A 264 24.31 14.63 -17.41
C ALA A 264 23.69 13.24 -17.65
N PRO A 265 23.22 12.92 -18.87
CA PRO A 265 22.66 11.61 -19.18
C PRO A 265 23.75 10.52 -19.07
N PRO A 266 23.39 9.29 -18.65
CA PRO A 266 24.31 8.14 -18.66
C PRO A 266 24.75 7.78 -20.08
N ASP A 267 25.93 7.16 -20.21
CA ASP A 267 26.37 6.63 -21.50
C ASP A 267 25.59 5.37 -21.90
N GLN A 268 25.56 5.07 -23.21
CA GLN A 268 24.76 3.96 -23.75
C GLN A 268 25.17 2.60 -23.17
N ALA A 269 26.46 2.40 -22.87
CA ALA A 269 26.94 1.14 -22.29
C ALA A 269 26.41 0.92 -20.86
N THR A 270 26.29 2.00 -20.09
CA THR A 270 25.68 1.99 -18.76
C THR A 270 24.17 1.72 -18.86
N ILE A 271 23.48 2.35 -19.81
CA ILE A 271 22.06 2.11 -20.08
C ILE A 271 21.83 0.64 -20.47
N ASP A 272 22.60 0.09 -21.40
CA ASP A 272 22.45 -1.28 -21.88
C ASP A 272 22.72 -2.32 -20.78
N THR A 273 23.68 -2.05 -19.88
CA THR A 273 23.98 -2.91 -18.73
C THR A 273 22.84 -2.95 -17.72
N LEU A 274 22.20 -1.80 -17.47
CA LEU A 274 21.06 -1.69 -16.58
C LEU A 274 19.80 -2.34 -17.18
N LEU A 275 19.55 -2.12 -18.47
CA LEU A 275 18.44 -2.74 -19.21
C LEU A 275 18.58 -4.27 -19.27
N ALA A 276 19.79 -4.80 -19.41
CA ALA A 276 20.04 -6.25 -19.38
C ALA A 276 19.68 -6.88 -18.02
N GLY A 277 19.77 -6.12 -16.92
CA GLY A 277 19.32 -6.54 -15.58
C GLY A 277 17.80 -6.52 -15.39
N LEU A 278 17.05 -5.87 -16.29
CA LEU A 278 15.59 -5.73 -16.25
C LEU A 278 14.85 -6.75 -17.15
N THR A 279 15.55 -7.48 -18.02
CA THR A 279 14.96 -8.53 -18.89
C THR A 279 14.98 -9.93 -18.25
N PRO A 280 13.85 -10.69 -18.21
CA PRO A 280 13.86 -12.07 -17.71
C PRO A 280 14.49 -13.05 -18.74
N THR A 281 15.52 -13.81 -18.33
CA THR A 281 16.19 -14.80 -19.17
C THR A 281 15.33 -16.06 -19.39
N ARG A 282 15.02 -16.40 -20.65
CA ARG A 282 14.42 -17.71 -21.04
C ARG A 282 15.46 -18.83 -20.89
N VAL A 283 15.15 -19.90 -20.14
CA VAL A 283 16.01 -21.10 -20.07
C VAL A 283 15.38 -22.26 -20.85
N GLY A 284 16.15 -22.78 -21.82
CA GLY A 284 15.82 -23.96 -22.62
C GLY A 284 16.31 -25.28 -22.01
N SER A 285 15.73 -26.38 -22.51
CA SER A 285 15.91 -27.78 -22.08
C SER A 285 17.34 -28.34 -22.25
N GLY A 286 17.86 -29.08 -21.27
CA GLY A 286 19.09 -29.88 -21.44
C GLY A 286 19.50 -30.75 -20.25
N ASN A 287 19.18 -32.05 -20.36
CA ASN A 287 19.71 -33.29 -19.75
C ASN A 287 20.59 -33.30 -18.47
N ALA A 288 20.17 -34.20 -17.57
CA ALA A 288 20.86 -34.68 -16.38
C ALA A 288 22.09 -35.57 -16.67
N ALA A 289 23.14 -35.44 -15.86
CA ALA A 289 24.12 -36.49 -15.61
C ALA A 289 24.76 -36.38 -14.21
N ALA A 290 24.49 -37.41 -13.40
CA ALA A 290 25.28 -38.08 -12.35
C ALA A 290 26.04 -37.29 -11.25
N VAL A 291 25.70 -37.70 -10.03
CA VAL A 291 26.19 -37.34 -8.69
C VAL A 291 27.56 -37.97 -8.36
N ASN A 292 28.38 -37.29 -7.55
CA ASN A 292 29.10 -37.96 -6.45
C ASN A 292 29.36 -37.02 -5.25
N PRO A 293 29.20 -37.47 -3.99
CA PRO A 293 29.17 -36.61 -2.80
C PRO A 293 30.46 -36.66 -1.97
N ALA A 294 30.85 -35.53 -1.36
CA ALA A 294 31.71 -35.52 -0.17
C ALA A 294 31.67 -34.15 0.56
N VAL A 295 30.99 -34.15 1.71
CA VAL A 295 31.37 -33.54 3.01
C VAL A 295 31.49 -32.01 3.17
N ALA A 296 30.44 -31.48 3.82
CA ALA A 296 30.40 -30.56 4.98
C ALA A 296 30.49 -29.02 4.81
N ASP A 297 29.47 -28.42 5.43
CA ASP A 297 29.37 -27.13 6.13
C ASP A 297 29.11 -25.82 5.35
N GLY A 298 27.92 -25.25 5.63
CA GLY A 298 27.56 -23.86 5.36
C GLY A 298 26.42 -23.68 4.34
N ALA A 299 25.19 -24.06 4.69
CA ALA A 299 24.03 -23.83 3.82
C ALA A 299 23.63 -22.35 3.80
N VAL A 300 24.18 -21.62 2.83
CA VAL A 300 23.60 -20.40 2.25
C VAL A 300 22.33 -20.83 1.52
N ALA A 301 21.17 -20.29 1.93
CA ALA A 301 19.91 -20.54 1.26
C ALA A 301 19.94 -19.94 -0.16
N ALA A 302 19.55 -20.75 -1.14
CA ALA A 302 19.47 -20.37 -2.55
C ALA A 302 18.33 -19.37 -2.80
N PRO A 303 18.44 -18.49 -3.82
CA PRO A 303 17.38 -17.56 -4.18
C PRO A 303 16.15 -18.30 -4.70
N VAL A 304 14.99 -17.99 -4.11
CA VAL A 304 13.69 -18.49 -4.57
C VAL A 304 13.30 -17.73 -5.83
N THR A 305 13.13 -18.43 -6.94
CA THR A 305 12.64 -17.88 -8.21
C THR A 305 11.15 -17.54 -8.12
N SER A 306 10.80 -16.29 -8.45
CA SER A 306 9.44 -15.83 -8.71
C SER A 306 8.75 -16.73 -9.74
N GLY A 307 7.68 -17.43 -9.34
CA GLY A 307 6.86 -18.24 -10.24
C GLY A 307 6.42 -19.61 -9.73
N GLN A 308 6.82 -20.04 -8.53
CA GLN A 308 6.20 -21.22 -7.91
C GLN A 308 5.07 -20.79 -6.98
N ALA A 309 3.84 -21.15 -7.36
CA ALA A 309 2.73 -21.24 -6.43
C ALA A 309 3.19 -22.07 -5.22
N TYR A 310 3.17 -21.48 -4.03
CA TYR A 310 3.35 -22.22 -2.79
C TYR A 310 2.22 -23.23 -2.68
N ALA A 311 2.53 -24.49 -2.97
CA ALA A 311 1.64 -25.61 -2.79
C ALA A 311 1.70 -26.03 -1.31
N GLY A 312 0.77 -25.52 -0.51
CA GLY A 312 0.47 -25.99 0.85
C GLY A 312 -1.05 -26.01 1.02
N GLY A 313 -1.61 -26.97 1.76
CA GLY A 313 -2.98 -26.86 2.27
C GLY A 313 -4.17 -27.48 1.49
N SER A 314 -4.09 -28.76 1.12
CA SER A 314 -5.14 -29.80 1.31
C SER A 314 -6.52 -29.71 0.61
N ASN A 315 -6.95 -30.85 0.05
CA ASN A 315 -8.32 -31.18 -0.41
C ASN A 315 -9.44 -30.89 0.61
N SER A 316 -9.12 -30.54 1.86
CA SER A 316 -10.08 -30.23 2.94
C SER A 316 -10.71 -28.84 2.86
N ALA A 317 -10.25 -27.93 2.00
CA ALA A 317 -10.78 -26.56 1.90
C ALA A 317 -12.24 -26.48 1.39
N GLY A 318 -12.83 -27.59 0.91
CA GLY A 318 -14.22 -27.64 0.44
C GLY A 318 -14.59 -26.64 -0.67
N ILE A 319 -13.59 -25.96 -1.26
CA ILE A 319 -13.72 -25.20 -2.50
C ILE A 319 -14.06 -26.18 -3.61
N GLN A 320 -15.23 -25.98 -4.22
CA GLN A 320 -15.78 -26.81 -5.29
C GLN A 320 -15.63 -26.14 -6.67
N ALA A 321 -15.41 -24.83 -6.71
CA ALA A 321 -15.25 -24.10 -7.96
C ALA A 321 -13.95 -24.51 -8.67
N ALA A 322 -14.07 -24.84 -9.96
CA ALA A 322 -12.91 -24.99 -10.82
C ALA A 322 -12.21 -23.62 -11.03
N ALA A 323 -10.90 -23.65 -11.22
CA ALA A 323 -10.16 -22.50 -11.69
C ALA A 323 -10.70 -22.04 -13.06
N LEU A 324 -10.78 -20.73 -13.26
CA LEU A 324 -11.13 -20.14 -14.57
C LEU A 324 -10.00 -20.22 -15.57
N GLY A 325 -8.75 -20.29 -15.09
CA GLY A 325 -7.57 -20.13 -15.93
C GLY A 325 -7.36 -18.68 -16.35
N LEU A 326 -7.69 -17.72 -15.48
CA LEU A 326 -7.40 -16.31 -15.74
C LEU A 326 -5.88 -16.06 -15.74
N PRO A 327 -5.38 -15.09 -16.53
CA PRO A 327 -3.98 -14.70 -16.47
C PRO A 327 -3.62 -14.09 -15.10
N ALA A 328 -2.32 -13.96 -14.84
CA ALA A 328 -1.86 -13.21 -13.68
C ALA A 328 -2.39 -11.76 -13.73
N PRO A 329 -2.69 -11.15 -12.57
CA PRO A 329 -3.01 -9.73 -12.48
C PRO A 329 -2.02 -8.87 -13.28
N SER A 330 -2.54 -7.93 -14.07
CA SER A 330 -1.76 -6.94 -14.80
C SER A 330 -2.52 -5.62 -14.96
N ASP A 331 -1.81 -4.53 -15.25
CA ASP A 331 -2.42 -3.23 -15.53
C ASP A 331 -3.25 -3.18 -16.82
N ALA A 332 -3.26 -4.28 -17.60
CA ALA A 332 -4.12 -4.40 -18.77
C ALA A 332 -5.56 -4.81 -18.43
N ASP A 333 -5.83 -5.23 -17.19
CA ASP A 333 -7.18 -5.60 -16.77
C ASP A 333 -8.09 -4.36 -16.76
N GLY A 334 -9.31 -4.53 -17.27
CA GLY A 334 -10.30 -3.44 -17.32
C GLY A 334 -10.78 -3.03 -15.92
N TRP A 335 -10.86 -1.72 -15.70
CA TRP A 335 -11.40 -1.16 -14.46
C TRP A 335 -12.90 -1.41 -14.33
N LEU A 336 -13.33 -2.03 -13.23
CA LEU A 336 -14.73 -2.44 -13.00
C LEU A 336 -15.29 -3.34 -14.12
N GLU A 337 -14.41 -4.03 -14.85
CA GLU A 337 -14.79 -4.99 -15.89
C GLU A 337 -14.56 -6.42 -15.36
N PRO A 338 -15.64 -7.13 -14.98
CA PRO A 338 -15.51 -8.48 -14.47
C PRO A 338 -15.12 -9.48 -15.57
N ASN A 339 -14.12 -10.32 -15.25
CA ASN A 339 -13.65 -11.45 -16.04
C ASN A 339 -14.27 -12.76 -15.57
N GLY A 340 -14.17 -13.82 -16.37
CA GLY A 340 -14.59 -15.16 -15.92
C GLY A 340 -16.10 -15.43 -15.98
N GLY A 341 -16.83 -14.67 -16.79
CA GLY A 341 -18.27 -14.88 -17.04
C GLY A 341 -19.19 -14.30 -15.96
N PHE A 342 -18.75 -13.23 -15.28
CA PHE A 342 -19.58 -12.49 -14.34
C PHE A 342 -20.12 -11.21 -14.98
N CYS A 343 -21.37 -10.89 -14.69
CA CYS A 343 -21.94 -9.55 -14.83
C CYS A 343 -21.68 -8.71 -13.59
N ILE A 344 -21.65 -7.40 -13.78
CA ILE A 344 -21.72 -6.41 -12.71
C ILE A 344 -22.82 -5.39 -12.99
N GLU A 345 -23.52 -4.98 -11.94
CA GLU A 345 -24.53 -3.93 -11.97
C GLU A 345 -24.30 -2.99 -10.79
N GLN A 346 -24.19 -1.68 -11.04
CA GLN A 346 -24.14 -0.69 -9.98
C GLN A 346 -25.54 -0.46 -9.40
N ARG A 347 -25.68 -0.59 -8.08
CA ARG A 347 -26.96 -0.53 -7.36
C ARG A 347 -27.18 0.79 -6.61
N TRP A 348 -26.09 1.49 -6.29
CA TRP A 348 -26.14 2.81 -5.69
C TRP A 348 -25.15 3.75 -6.41
N THR A 349 -25.68 4.72 -7.14
CA THR A 349 -24.92 5.61 -8.03
C THR A 349 -24.52 6.94 -7.39
N ASP A 350 -25.27 7.37 -6.36
CA ASP A 350 -25.18 8.74 -5.82
C ASP A 350 -24.57 8.75 -4.40
N ASN A 351 -23.76 7.76 -4.07
CA ASN A 351 -23.06 7.69 -2.80
C ASN A 351 -21.67 8.33 -2.93
N GLN A 352 -21.27 9.06 -1.89
CA GLN A 352 -19.95 9.70 -1.79
C GLN A 352 -19.21 9.24 -0.53
N ARG A 353 -19.73 8.23 0.17
CA ARG A 353 -19.17 7.71 1.42
C ARG A 353 -18.62 6.33 1.21
N SER A 354 -17.40 6.10 1.66
CA SER A 354 -16.74 4.80 1.56
C SER A 354 -17.57 3.70 2.23
N ILE A 355 -17.62 2.52 1.62
CA ILE A 355 -18.31 1.35 2.18
C ILE A 355 -17.26 0.41 2.77
N THR A 356 -17.26 0.26 4.08
CA THR A 356 -16.22 -0.47 4.82
C THR A 356 -16.66 -1.86 5.30
N ALA A 357 -17.97 -2.11 5.40
CA ALA A 357 -18.53 -3.42 5.71
C ALA A 357 -19.95 -3.55 5.14
N LEU A 358 -20.33 -4.79 4.81
CA LEU A 358 -21.63 -5.14 4.25
C LEU A 358 -22.16 -6.41 4.92
N SER A 359 -23.47 -6.47 5.19
CA SER A 359 -24.13 -7.70 5.64
C SER A 359 -25.59 -7.73 5.23
N PHE A 360 -26.09 -8.90 4.83
CA PHE A 360 -27.52 -9.08 4.51
C PHE A 360 -28.29 -9.71 5.66
N ALA A 361 -29.51 -9.22 5.90
CA ALA A 361 -30.53 -10.00 6.59
C ALA A 361 -31.18 -11.02 5.62
N PRO A 362 -31.77 -12.12 6.14
CA PRO A 362 -32.46 -13.11 5.32
C PRO A 362 -33.66 -12.56 4.52
N ASP A 363 -34.23 -11.43 4.94
CA ASP A 363 -35.33 -10.74 4.26
C ASP A 363 -34.89 -9.88 3.07
N GLY A 364 -33.58 -9.79 2.81
CA GLY A 364 -33.01 -9.05 1.69
C GLY A 364 -32.56 -7.63 2.03
N ARG A 365 -32.77 -7.14 3.27
CA ARG A 365 -32.20 -5.86 3.70
C ARG A 365 -30.69 -5.94 3.76
N LEU A 366 -30.02 -4.93 3.22
CA LEU A 366 -28.57 -4.76 3.26
C LEU A 366 -28.19 -3.76 4.35
N PHE A 367 -27.32 -4.15 5.26
CA PHE A 367 -26.68 -3.28 6.23
C PHE A 367 -25.31 -2.87 5.70
N MET A 368 -25.00 -1.57 5.79
CA MET A 368 -23.76 -0.99 5.27
C MET A 368 -23.11 -0.12 6.35
N ALA A 369 -21.83 -0.35 6.60
CA ALA A 369 -21.01 0.60 7.33
C ALA A 369 -20.51 1.65 6.33
N LEU A 370 -20.77 2.92 6.65
CA LEU A 370 -20.48 4.04 5.79
C LEU A 370 -19.51 4.99 6.48
N ASP A 371 -18.43 5.34 5.80
CA ASP A 371 -17.41 6.24 6.31
C ASP A 371 -17.70 7.71 5.97
N SER A 372 -16.92 8.65 6.54
CA SER A 372 -16.94 10.04 6.09
C SER A 372 -16.64 10.11 4.59
N PRO A 373 -17.23 11.07 3.85
CA PRO A 373 -16.82 11.29 2.47
C PRO A 373 -15.30 11.52 2.41
N PRO A 374 -14.58 10.86 1.50
CA PRO A 374 -13.16 11.11 1.34
C PRO A 374 -12.96 12.57 0.93
N THR A 375 -11.83 13.17 1.35
CA THR A 375 -11.45 14.53 0.96
C THR A 375 -10.86 14.62 -0.46
N GLY A 376 -10.93 13.52 -1.22
CA GLY A 376 -10.45 13.33 -2.59
C GLY A 376 -11.15 12.13 -3.26
N GLU A 377 -10.61 11.56 -4.34
CA GLU A 377 -11.23 10.41 -5.04
C GLU A 377 -11.36 9.14 -4.17
N ALA A 378 -10.44 8.98 -3.22
CA ALA A 378 -10.43 7.93 -2.22
C ALA A 378 -9.64 8.38 -1.00
N ASP A 379 -9.88 7.75 0.15
CA ASP A 379 -9.06 7.91 1.34
C ASP A 379 -8.01 6.77 1.40
N PRO A 380 -6.70 7.06 1.26
CA PRO A 380 -5.66 6.04 1.26
C PRO A 380 -5.43 5.42 2.65
N LEU A 381 -5.90 6.05 3.72
CA LEU A 381 -5.75 5.58 5.09
C LEU A 381 -6.96 4.77 5.57
N ILE A 382 -7.99 4.63 4.75
CA ILE A 382 -9.23 3.93 5.10
C ILE A 382 -8.99 2.49 5.57
N LEU A 383 -7.88 1.87 5.15
CA LEU A 383 -7.49 0.54 5.58
C LEU A 383 -6.75 0.54 6.93
N TYR A 384 -5.99 1.57 7.27
CA TYR A 384 -5.02 1.55 8.38
C TYR A 384 -5.42 2.43 9.56
N ASP A 385 -6.24 3.45 9.33
CA ASP A 385 -6.62 4.37 10.39
C ASP A 385 -7.71 3.79 11.29
N ALA A 386 -7.31 3.26 12.44
CA ALA A 386 -8.25 2.74 13.43
C ALA A 386 -9.14 3.83 14.06
N TYR A 387 -8.72 5.10 14.03
CA TYR A 387 -9.51 6.25 14.47
C TYR A 387 -10.31 6.88 13.34
N HIS A 388 -10.27 6.31 12.13
CA HIS A 388 -11.03 6.80 10.99
C HIS A 388 -12.53 6.83 11.32
N PRO A 389 -13.22 7.97 11.14
CA PRO A 389 -14.57 8.13 11.68
C PRO A 389 -15.64 7.53 10.76
N SER A 390 -16.04 6.28 11.03
CA SER A 390 -17.26 5.73 10.42
C SER A 390 -18.50 6.49 10.91
N ARG A 391 -19.12 7.25 10.02
CA ARG A 391 -20.22 8.15 10.40
C ARG A 391 -21.55 7.44 10.60
N ALA A 392 -21.75 6.26 10.00
CA ALA A 392 -23.02 5.56 10.15
C ALA A 392 -23.00 4.05 9.85
N ILE A 393 -24.01 3.35 10.36
CA ILE A 393 -24.58 2.14 9.76
C ILE A 393 -25.91 2.51 9.13
N ALA A 394 -26.12 2.12 7.87
CA ALA A 394 -27.36 2.34 7.15
C ALA A 394 -27.99 1.05 6.64
N ILE A 395 -29.31 1.03 6.52
CA ILE A 395 -30.10 -0.03 5.89
C ILE A 395 -30.47 0.40 4.47
N TYR A 396 -30.20 -0.45 3.49
CA TYR A 396 -30.62 -0.31 2.11
C TYR A 396 -31.50 -1.49 1.72
N ASP A 397 -32.62 -1.24 1.03
CA ASP A 397 -33.47 -2.28 0.46
C ASP A 397 -33.24 -2.35 -1.05
N PRO A 398 -32.51 -3.37 -1.55
CA PRO A 398 -32.26 -3.54 -2.98
C PRO A 398 -33.51 -3.74 -3.82
N ALA A 399 -34.61 -4.23 -3.26
CA ALA A 399 -35.85 -4.51 -4.01
C ALA A 399 -36.60 -3.22 -4.32
N VAL A 400 -36.53 -2.23 -3.44
CA VAL A 400 -37.19 -0.93 -3.60
C VAL A 400 -36.24 0.12 -4.18
N GLY A 401 -34.93 -0.02 -3.97
CA GLY A 401 -33.92 0.94 -4.43
C GLY A 401 -34.02 2.29 -3.71
N ASN A 402 -34.42 2.27 -2.44
CA ASN A 402 -34.58 3.48 -1.64
C ASN A 402 -33.22 4.10 -1.26
N ARG A 403 -33.25 5.35 -0.79
CA ARG A 403 -32.09 5.93 -0.12
C ARG A 403 -31.82 5.16 1.17
N PRO A 404 -30.56 4.84 1.49
CA PRO A 404 -30.25 4.15 2.74
C PRO A 404 -30.69 4.95 3.96
N GLU A 405 -31.27 4.26 4.93
CA GLU A 405 -31.71 4.82 6.21
C GLU A 405 -30.65 4.56 7.28
N GLU A 406 -30.10 5.63 7.86
CA GLU A 406 -29.13 5.52 8.94
C GLU A 406 -29.78 5.10 10.26
N ILE A 407 -29.27 4.04 10.87
CA ILE A 407 -29.78 3.47 12.13
C ILE A 407 -28.80 3.60 13.29
N PHE A 408 -27.55 3.98 13.01
CA PHE A 408 -26.53 4.23 14.00
C PHE A 408 -25.57 5.27 13.44
N ASN A 409 -25.36 6.38 14.14
CA ASN A 409 -24.54 7.50 13.69
C ASN A 409 -23.42 7.79 14.69
N GLU A 410 -22.35 8.42 14.22
CA GLU A 410 -21.18 8.83 15.02
C GLU A 410 -20.45 7.66 15.69
N SER A 411 -19.79 6.83 14.88
CA SER A 411 -19.02 5.68 15.35
C SER A 411 -17.51 5.86 15.17
N THR A 412 -16.74 5.05 15.91
CA THR A 412 -15.35 4.75 15.52
C THR A 412 -15.37 3.85 14.28
N ARG A 413 -14.23 3.68 13.61
CA ARG A 413 -14.12 2.87 12.39
C ARG A 413 -14.85 1.53 12.52
N ILE A 414 -15.81 1.26 11.63
CA ILE A 414 -16.56 0.00 11.54
C ILE A 414 -16.05 -0.77 10.32
N THR A 415 -15.50 -1.95 10.54
CA THR A 415 -14.94 -2.82 9.48
C THR A 415 -15.53 -4.23 9.51
N GLY A 416 -16.36 -4.54 10.50
CA GLY A 416 -17.08 -5.81 10.58
C GLY A 416 -18.56 -5.61 10.84
N LEU A 417 -19.39 -6.19 9.96
CA LEU A 417 -20.82 -6.36 10.14
C LEU A 417 -21.19 -7.80 9.83
N ASP A 418 -22.05 -8.39 10.64
CA ASP A 418 -22.67 -9.68 10.33
C ASP A 418 -24.07 -9.76 10.93
N TYR A 419 -25.07 -10.13 10.14
CA TYR A 419 -26.45 -10.28 10.58
C TYR A 419 -26.75 -11.75 10.81
N ALA A 420 -27.07 -12.10 12.05
CA ALA A 420 -27.43 -13.46 12.43
C ALA A 420 -28.51 -13.44 13.51
N ASP A 421 -29.49 -14.34 13.39
CA ASP A 421 -30.52 -14.59 14.41
C ASP A 421 -31.27 -13.34 14.91
N GLY A 422 -31.60 -12.41 13.99
CA GLY A 422 -32.32 -11.18 14.33
C GLY A 422 -31.46 -10.09 14.97
N VAL A 423 -30.12 -10.20 14.82
CA VAL A 423 -29.16 -9.28 15.42
C VAL A 423 -28.10 -8.92 14.37
N LEU A 424 -27.86 -7.62 14.21
CA LEU A 424 -26.68 -7.13 13.51
C LEU A 424 -25.52 -7.04 14.51
N TRP A 425 -24.52 -7.91 14.36
CA TRP A 425 -23.27 -7.86 15.09
C TRP A 425 -22.35 -6.83 14.46
N VAL A 426 -21.70 -6.02 15.30
CA VAL A 426 -20.90 -4.88 14.87
C VAL A 426 -19.53 -4.96 15.52
N SER A 427 -18.49 -4.88 14.70
CA SER A 427 -17.11 -4.70 15.15
C SER A 427 -16.63 -3.32 14.71
N ARG A 428 -16.28 -2.52 15.70
CA ARG A 428 -15.73 -1.17 15.55
C ARG A 428 -14.39 -1.09 16.27
N ALA A 429 -13.52 -0.17 15.90
CA ALA A 429 -12.20 -0.08 16.51
C ALA A 429 -12.28 -0.01 18.04
N GLY A 430 -11.67 -0.99 18.71
CA GLY A 430 -11.56 -1.14 20.16
C GLY A 430 -12.75 -1.85 20.84
N GLU A 431 -13.85 -2.11 20.13
CA GLU A 431 -15.11 -2.57 20.71
C GLU A 431 -15.94 -3.46 19.77
N VAL A 432 -16.60 -4.47 20.34
CA VAL A 432 -17.67 -5.20 19.68
C VAL A 432 -19.00 -4.96 20.38
N GLY A 433 -20.05 -4.89 19.57
CA GLY A 433 -21.41 -4.66 20.03
C GLY A 433 -22.42 -5.30 19.09
N ARG A 434 -23.69 -4.92 19.27
CA ARG A 434 -24.78 -5.41 18.44
C ARG A 434 -25.93 -4.42 18.32
N ILE A 435 -26.76 -4.58 17.30
CA ILE A 435 -28.05 -3.91 17.13
C ILE A 435 -29.10 -5.02 16.98
N PRO A 436 -29.89 -5.33 18.03
CA PRO A 436 -31.03 -6.23 17.90
C PRO A 436 -32.06 -5.65 16.91
N GLU A 437 -32.84 -6.50 16.26
CA GLU A 437 -33.89 -6.06 15.33
C GLU A 437 -34.83 -5.03 15.96
N GLY A 438 -34.97 -3.85 15.32
CA GLY A 438 -35.75 -2.72 15.83
C GLY A 438 -35.19 -2.05 17.10
N GLY A 439 -33.98 -2.44 17.54
CA GLY A 439 -33.30 -1.92 18.71
C GLY A 439 -32.24 -0.86 18.40
N ALA A 440 -31.54 -0.43 19.46
CA ALA A 440 -30.40 0.48 19.37
C ALA A 440 -29.08 -0.28 19.53
N TYR A 441 -27.97 0.39 19.24
CA TYR A 441 -26.63 -0.15 19.48
C TYR A 441 -26.38 -0.46 20.96
N GLU A 442 -25.95 -1.68 21.22
CA GLU A 442 -25.56 -2.20 22.53
C GLU A 442 -24.07 -2.55 22.53
N PRO A 443 -23.20 -1.83 23.26
CA PRO A 443 -21.82 -2.25 23.45
C PRO A 443 -21.77 -3.53 24.30
N LEU A 444 -20.93 -4.48 23.89
CA LEU A 444 -20.79 -5.79 24.55
C LEU A 444 -19.39 -6.01 25.10
N ALA A 445 -18.33 -5.70 24.37
CA ALA A 445 -16.97 -5.86 24.89
C ALA A 445 -16.02 -4.83 24.28
N GLY A 446 -15.35 -4.07 25.14
CA GLY A 446 -14.25 -3.18 24.76
C GLY A 446 -12.92 -3.65 25.33
N GLY A 447 -11.82 -3.07 24.86
CA GLY A 447 -10.46 -3.42 25.29
C GLY A 447 -9.66 -4.21 24.25
N PHE A 448 -10.19 -4.33 23.02
CA PHE A 448 -9.39 -4.73 21.87
C PHE A 448 -8.30 -3.67 21.64
N ALA A 449 -7.14 -4.11 21.19
CA ALA A 449 -6.00 -3.23 21.03
C ALA A 449 -6.27 -2.18 19.94
N VAL A 450 -5.94 -0.92 20.23
CA VAL A 450 -5.98 0.23 19.31
C VAL A 450 -4.84 1.14 19.74
N ASN A 451 -3.74 1.15 18.98
CA ASN A 451 -2.44 1.57 19.53
C ASN A 451 -1.87 2.81 18.82
N SER A 452 -2.40 3.16 17.64
CA SER A 452 -2.21 4.46 16.99
C SER A 452 -3.17 4.62 15.81
N GLN A 453 -3.10 5.78 15.15
CA GLN A 453 -3.79 6.10 13.90
C GLN A 453 -3.30 5.31 12.69
N LEU A 454 -2.18 4.58 12.77
CA LEU A 454 -1.66 3.79 11.65
C LEU A 454 -1.60 2.30 11.97
N PHE A 455 -2.09 1.89 13.15
CA PHE A 455 -2.01 0.52 13.61
C PHE A 455 -3.37 -0.17 13.66
N HIS A 456 -3.30 -1.50 13.74
CA HIS A 456 -4.44 -2.38 13.66
C HIS A 456 -5.41 -2.21 14.82
N ALA A 457 -6.66 -2.58 14.55
CA ALA A 457 -7.72 -2.76 15.53
C ALA A 457 -8.35 -4.15 15.37
N ASN A 458 -9.41 -4.43 16.10
CA ASN A 458 -10.35 -5.46 15.68
C ASN A 458 -11.05 -5.06 14.37
N ASN A 459 -11.16 -6.01 13.45
CA ASN A 459 -11.69 -5.80 12.10
C ASN A 459 -13.00 -6.56 11.90
N GLY A 460 -12.99 -7.63 11.12
CA GLY A 460 -14.17 -8.43 10.79
C GLY A 460 -14.82 -9.11 12.01
N ILE A 461 -16.11 -9.39 11.87
CA ILE A 461 -16.93 -10.14 12.83
C ILE A 461 -17.80 -11.13 12.08
N VAL A 462 -18.02 -12.32 12.64
CA VAL A 462 -19.02 -13.27 12.15
C VAL A 462 -19.65 -14.04 13.30
N ALA A 463 -20.97 -14.15 13.30
CA ALA A 463 -21.75 -14.94 14.24
C ALA A 463 -22.15 -16.25 13.58
N SER A 464 -21.72 -17.37 14.16
CA SER A 464 -21.98 -18.70 13.61
C SER A 464 -22.02 -19.76 14.70
N ASN A 465 -23.01 -20.65 14.61
CA ASN A 465 -23.15 -21.82 15.49
C ASN A 465 -23.17 -21.49 17.00
N GLY A 466 -23.78 -20.37 17.39
CA GLY A 466 -23.86 -19.93 18.79
C GLY A 466 -22.63 -19.18 19.31
N TRP A 467 -21.67 -18.86 18.44
CA TRP A 467 -20.45 -18.12 18.76
C TRP A 467 -20.35 -16.86 17.92
N VAL A 468 -19.67 -15.85 18.45
CA VAL A 468 -19.19 -14.69 17.69
C VAL A 468 -17.69 -14.81 17.57
N TYR A 469 -17.17 -14.69 16.35
CA TYR A 469 -15.76 -14.67 16.00
C TYR A 469 -15.36 -13.25 15.58
N VAL A 470 -14.19 -12.81 16.00
CA VAL A 470 -13.67 -11.47 15.74
C VAL A 470 -12.22 -11.58 15.28
N SER A 471 -11.92 -10.91 14.17
CA SER A 471 -10.55 -10.70 13.74
C SER A 471 -9.91 -9.59 14.57
N ALA A 472 -8.85 -9.89 15.32
CA ALA A 472 -8.19 -8.93 16.21
C ALA A 472 -6.73 -8.73 15.79
N GLY A 473 -6.44 -7.53 15.28
CA GLY A 473 -5.10 -7.17 14.82
C GLY A 473 -4.07 -7.07 15.95
N GLY A 474 -2.80 -7.25 15.58
CA GLY A 474 -1.65 -7.10 16.46
C GLY A 474 -1.33 -5.65 16.76
N VAL A 475 -0.62 -5.42 17.86
CA VAL A 475 -0.20 -4.09 18.31
C VAL A 475 1.02 -3.58 17.54
N ARG A 476 1.84 -4.50 17.04
CA ARG A 476 3.04 -4.19 16.28
C ARG A 476 2.90 -4.66 14.83
N ASP A 477 3.34 -3.79 13.93
CA ASP A 477 3.15 -3.87 12.49
C ASP A 477 4.17 -4.77 11.76
N GLY A 478 5.25 -5.14 12.43
CA GLY A 478 6.39 -5.80 11.79
C GLY A 478 7.68 -5.07 12.15
N TYR A 479 8.80 -5.55 11.62
CA TYR A 479 10.11 -5.26 12.19
C TYR A 479 10.82 -4.12 11.48
N SER A 480 10.71 -2.90 12.01
CA SER A 480 11.75 -1.89 11.79
C SER A 480 13.14 -2.43 12.18
N ASP A 481 13.18 -3.41 13.09
CA ASP A 481 14.39 -4.00 13.67
C ASP A 481 14.77 -5.38 13.07
N GLY A 482 14.07 -5.84 12.01
CA GLY A 482 14.25 -7.15 11.37
C GLY A 482 13.55 -8.36 12.07
N PRO A 483 13.43 -9.52 11.38
CA PRO A 483 12.68 -10.69 11.86
C PRO A 483 12.96 -11.13 13.29
N LEU A 484 11.92 -11.50 14.06
CA LEU A 484 12.10 -12.12 15.38
C LEU A 484 12.65 -13.52 15.19
N VAL A 485 13.90 -13.72 15.61
CA VAL A 485 14.61 -14.99 15.52
C VAL A 485 15.02 -15.49 16.90
N GLY A 486 15.03 -16.81 17.07
CA GLY A 486 15.59 -17.46 18.27
C GLY A 486 14.76 -17.29 19.56
N MET A 487 13.45 -17.06 19.45
CA MET A 487 12.56 -16.91 20.60
C MET A 487 11.42 -17.95 20.63
N SER A 488 10.78 -18.13 21.78
CA SER A 488 9.59 -18.98 21.91
C SER A 488 8.35 -18.32 21.31
N GLU A 489 7.37 -19.13 20.93
CA GLU A 489 6.06 -18.66 20.45
C GLU A 489 5.40 -17.69 21.43
N GLN A 490 5.34 -18.07 22.71
CA GLN A 490 4.79 -17.22 23.77
C GLN A 490 5.53 -15.88 23.87
N GLY A 491 6.85 -15.87 23.78
CA GLY A 491 7.64 -14.64 23.78
C GLY A 491 7.31 -13.76 22.58
N ALA A 492 7.20 -14.37 21.39
CA ALA A 492 6.90 -13.67 20.15
C ALA A 492 5.49 -13.07 20.17
N GLN A 493 4.50 -13.85 20.60
CA GLN A 493 3.13 -13.41 20.81
C GLN A 493 3.06 -12.26 21.82
N SER A 494 3.82 -12.33 22.92
CA SER A 494 3.87 -11.25 23.92
C SER A 494 4.33 -9.92 23.31
N ILE A 495 5.33 -9.95 22.42
CA ILE A 495 5.82 -8.75 21.71
C ILE A 495 4.75 -8.18 20.79
N VAL A 496 4.18 -9.00 19.89
CA VAL A 496 3.25 -8.49 18.88
C VAL A 496 1.89 -8.11 19.43
N SER A 497 1.55 -8.64 20.61
CA SER A 497 0.32 -8.30 21.32
C SER A 497 0.48 -7.17 22.34
N ASP A 498 1.72 -6.76 22.65
CA ASP A 498 2.04 -5.72 23.65
C ASP A 498 1.28 -5.88 24.98
N GLY A 499 1.19 -7.13 25.45
CA GLY A 499 0.47 -7.49 26.66
C GLY A 499 -1.06 -7.59 26.53
N ASN A 500 -1.65 -7.30 25.36
CA ASN A 500 -3.07 -7.53 25.10
C ASN A 500 -3.33 -8.98 24.65
N GLY A 501 -3.87 -9.81 25.56
CA GLY A 501 -4.17 -11.22 25.31
C GLY A 501 -5.16 -11.53 24.17
N PHE A 502 -5.75 -10.52 23.52
CA PHE A 502 -6.69 -10.68 22.41
C PHE A 502 -6.14 -10.19 21.07
N ALA A 503 -5.01 -9.49 21.05
CA ALA A 503 -4.38 -8.97 19.83
C ALA A 503 -3.66 -10.07 19.03
N ALA A 504 -3.47 -9.87 17.72
CA ALA A 504 -2.81 -10.81 16.80
C ALA A 504 -3.45 -12.22 16.78
N ARG A 505 -4.80 -12.25 16.82
CA ARG A 505 -5.60 -13.48 16.97
C ARG A 505 -6.90 -13.40 16.18
N ILE A 506 -7.47 -14.58 15.88
CA ILE A 506 -8.93 -14.71 15.80
C ILE A 506 -9.41 -15.08 17.19
N VAL A 507 -10.32 -14.30 17.76
CA VAL A 507 -10.94 -14.61 19.06
C VAL A 507 -12.41 -14.97 18.89
N ARG A 508 -12.97 -15.71 19.83
CA ARG A 508 -14.40 -16.03 19.83
C ARG A 508 -15.02 -16.02 21.22
N ALA A 509 -16.31 -15.74 21.31
CA ALA A 509 -17.07 -15.81 22.56
C ALA A 509 -18.41 -16.55 22.34
N PRO A 510 -18.91 -17.34 23.31
CA PRO A 510 -20.27 -17.86 23.25
C PRO A 510 -21.25 -16.68 23.29
N ILE A 511 -22.22 -16.63 22.38
CA ILE A 511 -23.16 -15.50 22.27
C ILE A 511 -23.87 -15.23 23.60
N GLY A 512 -24.36 -16.29 24.26
CA GLY A 512 -25.06 -16.17 25.54
C GLY A 512 -24.18 -15.54 26.63
N GLN A 513 -22.92 -15.96 26.71
CA GLN A 513 -21.97 -15.45 27.70
C GLN A 513 -21.59 -14.00 27.41
N LEU A 514 -21.24 -13.67 26.15
CA LEU A 514 -20.88 -12.32 25.74
C LEU A 514 -22.01 -11.31 26.05
N VAL A 515 -23.25 -11.69 25.76
CA VAL A 515 -24.43 -10.84 26.01
C VAL A 515 -24.71 -10.67 27.51
N SER A 516 -24.51 -11.72 28.32
CA SER A 516 -24.76 -11.65 29.76
C SER A 516 -23.66 -10.92 30.52
N GLU A 517 -22.39 -11.18 30.19
CA GLU A 517 -21.24 -10.66 30.93
C GLU A 517 -20.82 -9.27 30.47
N ARG A 518 -21.04 -8.95 29.20
CA ARG A 518 -20.62 -7.69 28.56
C ARG A 518 -19.15 -7.36 28.87
N SER A 519 -18.29 -8.34 28.62
CA SER A 519 -16.87 -8.25 28.94
C SER A 519 -16.03 -8.89 27.85
N ILE A 520 -14.86 -8.31 27.59
CA ILE A 520 -13.85 -8.91 26.73
C ILE A 520 -13.36 -10.26 27.26
N ASN A 521 -13.49 -10.50 28.57
CA ASN A 521 -13.13 -11.77 29.19
C ASN A 521 -14.04 -12.95 28.77
N ALA A 522 -15.16 -12.69 28.08
CA ALA A 522 -15.96 -13.74 27.46
C ALA A 522 -15.27 -14.32 26.20
N PHE A 523 -14.26 -13.62 25.66
CA PHE A 523 -13.51 -14.09 24.50
C PHE A 523 -12.39 -15.06 24.90
N GLN A 524 -12.19 -16.04 24.02
CA GLN A 524 -11.06 -16.97 24.04
C GLN A 524 -10.41 -17.01 22.66
N THR A 525 -9.15 -17.41 22.60
CA THR A 525 -8.42 -17.61 21.35
C THR A 525 -9.08 -18.72 20.52
N ALA A 526 -9.32 -18.42 19.23
CA ALA A 526 -9.77 -19.40 18.24
C ALA A 526 -8.64 -19.77 17.27
N ALA A 527 -7.81 -18.80 16.92
CA ALA A 527 -6.57 -18.97 16.19
C ALA A 527 -5.57 -17.92 16.63
N ARG A 528 -4.28 -18.24 16.52
CA ARG A 528 -3.16 -17.39 16.89
C ARG A 528 -2.13 -17.35 15.77
N GLY A 529 -1.16 -16.46 15.93
CA GLY A 529 -0.14 -16.25 14.93
C GLY A 529 -0.67 -15.73 13.60
N VAL A 530 -1.63 -14.82 13.71
CA VAL A 530 -2.13 -13.99 12.61
C VAL A 530 -1.75 -12.55 12.93
N ARG A 531 -1.37 -11.75 11.94
CA ARG A 531 -0.85 -10.41 12.21
C ARG A 531 -1.97 -9.38 12.31
N ASN A 532 -2.71 -9.22 11.24
CA ASN A 532 -3.83 -8.30 11.13
C ASN A 532 -4.91 -8.97 10.30
N PRO A 533 -5.59 -9.97 10.88
CA PRO A 533 -6.73 -10.56 10.22
C PRO A 533 -7.76 -9.46 9.96
N TYR A 534 -8.24 -9.35 8.72
CA TYR A 534 -9.13 -8.28 8.31
C TYR A 534 -10.56 -8.80 8.12
N GLY A 535 -10.84 -9.39 6.97
CA GLY A 535 -12.14 -9.98 6.66
C GLY A 535 -12.29 -11.33 7.36
N ILE A 536 -13.51 -11.64 7.80
CA ILE A 536 -13.88 -12.97 8.32
C ILE A 536 -15.26 -13.35 7.81
N THR A 537 -15.46 -14.61 7.48
CA THR A 537 -16.75 -15.12 7.00
C THR A 537 -16.90 -16.61 7.35
N THR A 538 -18.07 -17.17 7.06
CA THR A 538 -18.31 -18.61 7.17
C THR A 538 -18.70 -19.19 5.81
N ASP A 539 -18.36 -20.46 5.61
CA ASP A 539 -18.93 -21.23 4.51
C ASP A 539 -20.17 -22.03 4.97
N PRO A 540 -20.91 -22.67 4.03
CA PRO A 540 -22.09 -23.47 4.38
C PRO A 540 -21.81 -24.66 5.31
N GLY A 541 -20.56 -25.10 5.43
CA GLY A 541 -20.14 -26.13 6.38
C GLY A 541 -19.83 -25.57 7.78
N GLY A 542 -19.94 -24.26 7.96
CA GLY A 542 -19.62 -23.54 9.19
C GLY A 542 -18.14 -23.29 9.39
N ARG A 543 -17.26 -23.64 8.44
CA ARG A 543 -15.82 -23.35 8.62
C ARG A 543 -15.60 -21.85 8.56
N ILE A 544 -14.67 -21.37 9.37
CA ILE A 544 -14.32 -19.96 9.43
C ILE A 544 -13.25 -19.68 8.39
N TRP A 545 -13.44 -18.62 7.62
CA TRP A 545 -12.49 -18.15 6.61
C TRP A 545 -12.10 -16.72 6.93
N PHE A 546 -10.83 -16.38 6.75
CA PHE A 546 -10.36 -15.03 7.01
C PHE A 546 -9.19 -14.65 6.12
N THR A 547 -9.03 -13.35 5.90
CA THR A 547 -7.86 -12.75 5.26
C THR A 547 -6.91 -12.25 6.34
N ASP A 548 -5.61 -12.39 6.13
CA ASP A 548 -4.58 -11.83 7.03
C ASP A 548 -3.61 -10.93 6.26
N ASN A 549 -3.30 -9.76 6.84
CA ASN A 549 -2.34 -8.82 6.27
C ASN A 549 -0.97 -9.08 6.88
N GLY A 550 -0.01 -9.40 6.02
CA GLY A 550 1.34 -9.79 6.41
C GLY A 550 2.18 -8.67 7.01
N ALA A 551 3.34 -9.04 7.55
CA ALA A 551 4.31 -8.11 8.11
C ALA A 551 4.84 -7.13 7.07
N THR A 552 4.96 -5.86 7.47
CA THR A 552 5.50 -4.80 6.62
C THR A 552 7.03 -4.86 6.58
N ASN A 553 7.62 -4.25 5.54
CA ASN A 553 9.07 -4.11 5.37
C ASN A 553 9.87 -5.42 5.25
N LEU A 554 9.24 -6.48 4.72
CA LEU A 554 9.94 -7.72 4.41
C LEU A 554 10.30 -7.79 2.92
N PRO A 555 11.54 -8.19 2.58
CA PRO A 555 11.92 -8.48 1.20
C PRO A 555 11.00 -9.52 0.55
N ASP A 556 10.77 -9.41 -0.76
CA ASP A 556 9.87 -10.31 -1.52
C ASP A 556 10.29 -11.80 -1.50
N ASN A 557 11.54 -12.11 -1.14
CA ASN A 557 12.00 -13.50 -0.98
C ASN A 557 11.63 -14.13 0.38
N ILE A 558 10.97 -13.37 1.25
CA ILE A 558 10.47 -13.80 2.55
C ILE A 558 8.95 -13.58 2.53
N SER A 559 8.16 -14.62 2.79
CA SER A 559 6.71 -14.45 2.94
C SER A 559 6.41 -13.54 4.12
N ALA A 560 5.63 -12.49 3.87
CA ALA A 560 5.14 -11.59 4.91
C ALA A 560 3.96 -12.17 5.70
N GLY A 561 3.30 -13.21 5.18
CA GLY A 561 2.05 -13.72 5.75
C GLY A 561 0.80 -12.95 5.28
N ASP A 562 0.85 -12.32 4.09
CA ASP A 562 -0.38 -11.95 3.39
C ASP A 562 -1.06 -13.22 2.88
N GLU A 563 -2.24 -13.53 3.41
CA GLU A 563 -2.81 -14.88 3.29
C GLU A 563 -4.35 -14.88 3.21
N VAL A 564 -4.88 -15.92 2.57
CA VAL A 564 -6.27 -16.38 2.77
C VAL A 564 -6.23 -17.68 3.56
N ASN A 565 -6.88 -17.66 4.71
CA ASN A 565 -6.81 -18.70 5.72
C ASN A 565 -8.18 -19.34 5.97
N MET A 566 -8.15 -20.58 6.48
CA MET A 566 -9.34 -21.34 6.87
C MET A 566 -9.10 -22.03 8.20
N LEU A 567 -10.02 -21.82 9.13
CA LEU A 567 -10.04 -22.38 10.47
C LEU A 567 -11.21 -23.38 10.58
N PRO A 568 -10.92 -24.69 10.63
CA PRO A 568 -11.93 -25.69 10.94
C PRO A 568 -12.45 -25.49 12.37
N ILE A 569 -13.78 -25.49 12.58
CA ILE A 569 -14.33 -25.32 13.93
C ILE A 569 -13.82 -26.43 14.88
N GLN A 570 -13.61 -27.64 14.37
CA GLN A 570 -13.19 -28.78 15.19
C GLN A 570 -11.77 -28.64 15.73
N SER A 571 -10.92 -27.79 15.14
CA SER A 571 -9.57 -27.56 15.66
C SER A 571 -9.54 -26.54 16.81
N ILE A 572 -10.68 -25.92 17.14
CA ILE A 572 -10.74 -24.92 18.22
C ILE A 572 -11.01 -25.62 19.56
N THR A 573 -9.96 -25.86 20.31
CA THR A 573 -9.95 -26.62 21.57
C THR A 573 -10.39 -25.82 22.79
N GLY A 574 -10.39 -24.47 22.71
CA GLY A 574 -10.68 -23.57 23.83
C GLY A 574 -9.50 -23.37 24.79
N ASP A 575 -8.38 -24.03 24.52
CA ASP A 575 -7.10 -23.79 25.20
C ASP A 575 -6.16 -23.02 24.27
N GLU A 576 -5.48 -22.01 24.84
CA GLU A 576 -4.69 -21.07 24.04
C GLU A 576 -3.52 -21.78 23.36
N GLU A 577 -2.82 -22.70 24.04
CA GLU A 577 -1.63 -23.40 23.53
C GLU A 577 -1.95 -24.45 22.46
N SER A 578 -3.17 -24.99 22.45
CA SER A 578 -3.62 -25.97 21.47
C SER A 578 -4.44 -25.39 20.30
N SER A 579 -4.70 -24.07 20.31
CA SER A 579 -5.33 -23.39 19.18
C SER A 579 -4.46 -23.40 17.91
N PRO A 580 -5.03 -23.40 16.71
CA PRO A 580 -4.27 -23.29 15.45
C PRO A 580 -3.34 -22.07 15.40
N TYR A 581 -2.12 -22.27 14.90
CA TYR A 581 -1.10 -21.24 14.73
C TYR A 581 -0.76 -21.02 13.26
N TYR A 582 -0.95 -19.79 12.77
CA TYR A 582 -0.77 -19.39 11.36
C TYR A 582 0.55 -18.66 11.10
N GLY A 583 1.56 -18.85 11.96
CA GLY A 583 2.94 -18.50 11.63
C GLY A 583 3.42 -17.16 12.14
N PHE A 584 2.60 -16.11 12.16
CA PHE A 584 3.07 -14.80 12.58
C PHE A 584 3.42 -14.78 14.08
N PRO A 585 4.54 -14.19 14.52
CA PRO A 585 5.60 -13.59 13.71
C PRO A 585 6.79 -14.55 13.50
N LEU A 586 6.70 -15.82 13.91
CA LEU A 586 7.82 -16.76 13.92
C LEU A 586 8.17 -17.37 12.55
N ALA A 587 7.18 -17.60 11.70
CA ALA A 587 7.36 -18.27 10.41
C ALA A 587 7.84 -17.31 9.29
N LEU A 588 8.29 -16.12 9.66
CA LEU A 588 8.81 -15.11 8.72
C LEU A 588 10.26 -15.38 8.29
N ASN A 589 10.91 -16.46 8.76
CA ASN A 589 12.26 -16.81 8.33
C ASN A 589 12.50 -18.33 8.37
N GLY A 590 12.55 -18.97 7.19
CA GLY A 590 12.87 -20.40 7.03
C GLY A 590 11.66 -21.29 6.77
N ASN A 591 11.85 -22.62 6.85
CA ASN A 591 10.76 -23.57 6.70
C ASN A 591 9.81 -23.48 7.91
N PRO A 592 8.49 -23.39 7.69
CA PRO A 592 7.55 -23.37 8.80
C PRO A 592 7.68 -24.66 9.62
N PRO A 593 7.55 -24.58 10.95
CA PRO A 593 7.62 -25.76 11.80
C PRO A 593 6.44 -26.71 11.54
N GLU A 594 6.57 -28.01 11.83
CA GLU A 594 5.53 -29.02 11.52
C GLU A 594 4.16 -28.75 12.17
N TRP A 595 4.10 -27.94 13.22
CA TRP A 595 2.89 -27.57 13.94
C TRP A 595 2.21 -26.28 13.42
N TYR A 596 2.80 -25.63 12.41
CA TYR A 596 2.20 -24.51 11.68
C TYR A 596 1.01 -24.97 10.83
N VAL A 597 -0.01 -24.12 10.74
CA VAL A 597 -1.14 -24.33 9.85
C VAL A 597 -0.90 -23.58 8.54
N ASP A 598 -0.78 -24.34 7.45
CA ASP A 598 -0.65 -23.77 6.11
C ASP A 598 -1.86 -22.90 5.75
N PRO A 599 -1.65 -21.73 5.12
CA PRO A 599 -2.71 -20.97 4.51
C PRO A 599 -3.34 -21.75 3.36
N VAL A 600 -4.57 -21.39 3.02
CA VAL A 600 -5.21 -21.95 1.82
C VAL A 600 -4.55 -21.38 0.57
N VAL A 601 -4.23 -20.08 0.60
CA VAL A 601 -3.41 -19.40 -0.41
C VAL A 601 -2.53 -18.37 0.28
N ALA A 602 -1.22 -18.44 0.02
CA ALA A 602 -0.28 -17.35 0.31
C ALA A 602 -0.34 -16.32 -0.83
N LEU A 603 -0.35 -15.05 -0.48
CA LEU A 603 -0.44 -13.92 -1.40
C LEU A 603 0.92 -13.21 -1.52
N PRO A 604 1.13 -12.41 -2.57
CA PRO A 604 2.31 -11.55 -2.65
C PRO A 604 2.41 -10.65 -1.42
N ASN A 605 3.62 -10.40 -0.94
CA ASN A 605 3.85 -9.41 0.12
C ASN A 605 3.20 -8.09 -0.26
N THR A 606 2.59 -7.41 0.72
CA THR A 606 1.85 -6.15 0.56
C THR A 606 0.55 -6.27 -0.23
N ALA A 607 0.03 -7.48 -0.46
CA ALA A 607 -1.29 -7.68 -1.05
C ALA A 607 -2.41 -7.03 -0.21
N ALA A 608 -2.28 -7.05 1.12
CA ALA A 608 -3.27 -6.46 2.04
C ALA A 608 -4.71 -6.93 1.74
N PRO A 609 -5.00 -8.23 1.86
CA PRO A 609 -6.34 -8.75 1.61
C PRO A 609 -7.37 -8.24 2.64
N THR A 610 -8.56 -7.85 2.20
CA THR A 610 -9.59 -7.21 3.04
C THR A 610 -10.87 -8.05 3.11
N GLY A 611 -12.03 -7.50 2.75
CA GLY A 611 -13.33 -8.17 2.83
C GLY A 611 -13.32 -9.54 2.18
N ILE A 612 -14.10 -10.46 2.75
CA ILE A 612 -14.15 -11.87 2.32
C ILE A 612 -15.59 -12.37 2.45
N THR A 613 -16.03 -13.20 1.52
CA THR A 613 -17.34 -13.84 1.58
C THR A 613 -17.37 -15.16 0.82
N TRP A 614 -18.28 -16.04 1.21
CA TRP A 614 -18.56 -17.26 0.45
C TRP A 614 -19.65 -17.01 -0.59
N ALA A 615 -19.35 -17.26 -1.86
CA ALA A 615 -20.31 -17.19 -2.95
C ALA A 615 -20.00 -18.25 -4.01
N TYR A 616 -21.05 -18.78 -4.66
CA TYR A 616 -20.91 -19.68 -5.82
C TYR A 616 -19.98 -20.90 -5.59
N GLY A 617 -19.97 -21.45 -4.36
CA GLY A 617 -19.17 -22.63 -4.01
C GLY A 617 -17.68 -22.37 -3.81
N THR A 618 -17.31 -21.10 -3.62
CA THR A 618 -15.93 -20.68 -3.37
C THR A 618 -15.86 -19.43 -2.49
N ILE A 619 -14.65 -19.04 -2.13
CA ILE A 619 -14.34 -17.78 -1.47
C ILE A 619 -14.08 -16.69 -2.50
N PHE A 620 -14.70 -15.55 -2.28
CA PHE A 620 -14.33 -14.27 -2.87
C PHE A 620 -13.71 -13.41 -1.80
N TYR A 621 -12.64 -12.70 -2.15
CA TYR A 621 -11.99 -11.76 -1.24
C TYR A 621 -11.48 -10.55 -2.01
N ALA A 622 -11.37 -9.43 -1.29
CA ALA A 622 -10.85 -8.18 -1.80
C ALA A 622 -9.35 -8.08 -1.51
N GLN A 623 -8.61 -7.41 -2.38
CA GLN A 623 -7.19 -7.14 -2.23
C GLN A 623 -6.97 -5.64 -2.40
N TYR A 624 -6.40 -5.00 -1.37
CA TYR A 624 -6.27 -3.54 -1.32
C TYR A 624 -4.93 -3.04 -1.82
N GLY A 625 -3.84 -3.74 -1.51
CA GLY A 625 -2.47 -3.30 -1.78
C GLY A 625 -1.99 -3.73 -3.16
N ARG A 626 -0.84 -4.42 -3.22
CA ARG A 626 -0.26 -4.95 -4.47
C ARG A 626 -1.30 -5.75 -5.24
N ASP A 627 -1.39 -5.54 -6.55
CA ASP A 627 -2.36 -6.18 -7.45
C ASP A 627 -3.82 -6.04 -6.96
N PRO A 628 -4.36 -4.81 -6.83
CA PRO A 628 -5.66 -4.61 -6.19
C PRO A 628 -6.81 -5.20 -7.02
N GLY A 629 -7.90 -5.52 -6.35
CA GLY A 629 -9.12 -5.96 -7.01
C GLY A 629 -9.95 -6.96 -6.21
N LEU A 630 -10.97 -7.50 -6.87
CA LEU A 630 -11.76 -8.62 -6.40
C LEU A 630 -11.14 -9.91 -6.91
N TYR A 631 -10.91 -10.84 -5.99
CA TYR A 631 -10.35 -12.16 -6.26
C TYR A 631 -11.33 -13.25 -5.88
N ARG A 632 -11.13 -14.43 -6.47
CA ARG A 632 -11.78 -15.66 -6.03
C ARG A 632 -10.78 -16.80 -5.94
N LEU A 633 -11.11 -17.81 -5.14
CA LEU A 633 -10.39 -19.07 -5.11
C LEU A 633 -10.91 -20.03 -6.19
N GLY A 634 -10.01 -20.74 -6.85
CA GLY A 634 -10.33 -21.76 -7.85
C GLY A 634 -9.47 -23.01 -7.67
N ARG A 635 -10.05 -24.20 -7.90
CA ARG A 635 -9.31 -25.47 -7.87
C ARG A 635 -8.85 -25.86 -9.26
N VAL A 636 -7.55 -25.98 -9.47
CA VAL A 636 -6.97 -26.52 -10.70
C VAL A 636 -7.03 -28.05 -10.73
N ALA A 637 -6.85 -28.65 -11.91
CA ALA A 637 -7.03 -30.10 -12.12
C ALA A 637 -6.12 -31.00 -11.25
N ASP A 638 -4.95 -30.49 -10.84
CA ASP A 638 -4.03 -31.20 -9.94
C ASP A 638 -4.43 -31.12 -8.45
N GLY A 639 -5.55 -30.44 -8.14
CA GLY A 639 -6.09 -30.30 -6.80
C GLY A 639 -5.64 -29.04 -6.05
N ARG A 640 -4.64 -28.30 -6.54
CA ARG A 640 -4.20 -27.04 -5.91
C ARG A 640 -5.29 -25.97 -5.98
N ILE A 641 -5.30 -25.09 -4.97
CA ILE A 641 -6.11 -23.87 -4.98
C ILE A 641 -5.26 -22.72 -5.50
N VAL A 642 -5.85 -21.88 -6.33
CA VAL A 642 -5.25 -20.66 -6.88
C VAL A 642 -6.17 -19.46 -6.59
N ALA A 643 -5.58 -18.29 -6.43
CA ALA A 643 -6.31 -17.03 -6.42
C ALA A 643 -6.34 -16.43 -7.84
N GLU A 644 -7.51 -16.00 -8.29
CA GLU A 644 -7.72 -15.45 -9.63
C GLU A 644 -8.39 -14.08 -9.50
N ARG A 645 -7.77 -13.02 -10.04
CA ARG A 645 -8.38 -11.68 -10.05
C ARG A 645 -9.53 -11.68 -11.04
N VAL A 646 -10.75 -11.52 -10.52
CA VAL A 646 -11.96 -11.47 -11.35
C VAL A 646 -12.31 -10.05 -11.77
N MET A 647 -11.87 -9.02 -11.05
CA MET A 647 -12.15 -7.64 -11.43
C MET A 647 -11.12 -6.69 -10.82
N LEU A 648 -10.53 -5.82 -11.64
CA LEU A 648 -9.70 -4.73 -11.16
C LEU A 648 -10.61 -3.62 -10.60
N VAL A 649 -10.43 -3.30 -9.32
CA VAL A 649 -11.14 -2.21 -8.62
C VAL A 649 -10.36 -1.82 -7.37
N TRP A 650 -10.34 -0.53 -7.06
CA TRP A 650 -9.72 0.02 -5.86
C TRP A 650 -10.40 1.32 -5.42
N PRO A 651 -10.41 1.67 -4.12
CA PRO A 651 -10.18 0.77 -3.00
C PRO A 651 -11.33 -0.22 -2.85
N LEU A 652 -11.03 -1.46 -2.47
CA LEU A 652 -12.04 -2.48 -2.22
C LEU A 652 -11.89 -3.04 -0.80
N LEU A 653 -12.98 -2.97 -0.01
CA LEU A 653 -12.96 -3.27 1.42
C LEU A 653 -14.07 -4.24 1.83
N ALA A 654 -15.25 -4.13 1.23
CA ALA A 654 -16.45 -4.79 1.73
C ALA A 654 -17.04 -5.76 0.70
N LEU A 655 -17.25 -7.00 1.12
CA LEU A 655 -17.91 -8.04 0.33
C LEU A 655 -18.98 -8.72 1.19
N THR A 656 -20.08 -9.11 0.56
CA THR A 656 -21.09 -9.97 1.20
C THR A 656 -21.87 -10.75 0.15
N THR A 657 -22.59 -11.78 0.58
CA THR A 657 -23.45 -12.58 -0.30
C THR A 657 -24.90 -12.35 0.08
N ALA A 658 -25.72 -11.98 -0.89
CA ALA A 658 -27.14 -11.79 -0.71
C ALA A 658 -27.88 -13.14 -0.54
N PRO A 659 -29.11 -13.15 0.03
CA PRO A 659 -29.90 -14.37 0.18
C PRO A 659 -30.21 -15.10 -1.14
N ASP A 660 -30.20 -14.38 -2.27
CA ASP A 660 -30.36 -14.94 -3.61
C ASP A 660 -29.07 -15.56 -4.17
N GLY A 661 -27.98 -15.52 -3.40
CA GLY A 661 -26.65 -16.00 -3.77
C GLY A 661 -25.80 -14.98 -4.54
N ALA A 662 -26.31 -13.79 -4.82
CA ALA A 662 -25.56 -12.76 -5.54
C ALA A 662 -24.40 -12.22 -4.69
N LEU A 663 -23.24 -11.99 -5.33
CA LEU A 663 -22.11 -11.32 -4.69
C LEU A 663 -22.37 -9.81 -4.68
N TRP A 664 -22.15 -9.17 -3.54
CA TRP A 664 -22.22 -7.72 -3.40
C TRP A 664 -20.88 -7.15 -2.99
N VAL A 665 -20.54 -6.02 -3.61
CA VAL A 665 -19.22 -5.41 -3.58
C VAL A 665 -19.38 -3.94 -3.21
N GLY A 666 -18.78 -3.52 -2.10
CA GLY A 666 -18.72 -2.13 -1.65
C GLY A 666 -17.32 -1.58 -1.75
N THR A 667 -17.16 -0.45 -2.45
CA THR A 667 -15.86 0.18 -2.68
C THR A 667 -15.57 1.31 -1.67
N GLY A 668 -14.28 1.59 -1.46
CA GLY A 668 -13.81 2.74 -0.70
C GLY A 668 -14.16 4.07 -1.36
N SER A 669 -14.43 4.09 -2.67
CA SER A 669 -14.97 5.26 -3.38
C SER A 669 -16.50 5.39 -3.27
N GLY A 670 -17.16 4.50 -2.53
CA GLY A 670 -18.60 4.55 -2.25
C GLY A 670 -19.50 3.83 -3.25
N GLY A 671 -18.95 3.18 -4.27
CA GLY A 671 -19.72 2.38 -5.22
C GLY A 671 -20.25 1.10 -4.58
N LEU A 672 -21.53 0.80 -4.82
CA LEU A 672 -22.18 -0.45 -4.42
C LEU A 672 -22.59 -1.23 -5.67
N TYR A 673 -22.07 -2.45 -5.80
CA TYR A 673 -22.25 -3.27 -6.99
C TYR A 673 -22.78 -4.65 -6.64
N ARG A 674 -23.61 -5.20 -7.53
CA ARG A 674 -24.12 -6.57 -7.51
C ARG A 674 -23.47 -7.35 -8.65
N MET A 675 -23.00 -8.55 -8.36
CA MET A 675 -22.31 -9.43 -9.31
C MET A 675 -22.91 -10.83 -9.36
N VAL A 676 -23.16 -11.32 -10.58
CA VAL A 676 -23.76 -12.64 -10.86
C VAL A 676 -23.05 -13.36 -12.02
N PRO A 677 -22.95 -14.70 -12.00
CA PRO A 677 -22.37 -15.46 -13.12
C PRO A 677 -23.37 -15.60 -14.28
N GLY A 678 -22.86 -16.01 -15.45
CA GLY A 678 -23.69 -16.46 -16.58
C GLY A 678 -24.01 -15.37 -17.60
N CYS A 679 -23.12 -14.40 -17.71
CA CYS A 679 -23.07 -13.38 -18.76
C CYS A 679 -21.76 -13.57 -19.55
#